data_AF-A0AAD4Y7T3-F1
#
_entry.id   AF-A0AAD4Y7T3-F1
#
_cell.length_a   1.000
_cell.length_b   1.000
_cell.length_c   1.000
_cell.angle_alpha   90.00
_cell.angle_beta   90.00
_cell.angle_gamma   90.00
#
_symmetry.space_group_name_H-M   'P 1'
#
loop_
_entity.id
_entity.type
_entity.pdbx_description
1 polymer ?
#
loop_
_entity_poly.entity_id
_entity_poly.type
_entity_poly.pdbx_seq_one_letter_code
_entity_poly.pdbx_strand_id
1 'polypeptide(L)'
;MCRVSAPIVSFIRVGTGFSASKSQIMNCLLSERKHDVFFHRHCKGSSRDCLLMGGVVEVAWFCPVGEEQDRFDNCLTFTNLHGDAKEHEKQLAFLQEVSSIIVVLMSISDDNKGDQKIVHDKNQSSKHLIFLLDDKGKVTVDNFGPKLRNEIWNRNEAELIGELTTTSKHLLKLSNTALSLENCAHVARKQGMLIDEDQRDCKEAKEKAESLMTLLREMEIPQVKENLLPLQGKLWQLWCTKNKELYHLRGKGYHSIEQHKNETETEKQMIRHEQFRKAFPLNALMRSVLEILQNHSETHTKLYFLQWLNVALDNLTAGHLENLKEKKKALVQTEKQEATKSSSLKDWQEEIEAISREIDDCTLGIEHILREAGQIYEALEEASPMKDTLFLSLPNIAADLMIFGVPIELMGGDVSYVPLKWVAAVFDKLSEKLGNKRLFVLSVLGLQTSGKSTLLNALFGLQFTRDFEPQNSATFVIGLGNLTLINIFGENPSEMQNIPQRVVQAFLRMKQVKISPTCLFVHQNVGEVTAKDQNMEGRRQLKQRLDKTAATAAEEEQCSDVTCFSDVINFDANTHIYYFAHLWDGNPHMSPPNPRYSHNVQELKSRIPVTAQQESRGSIMKISDVKFRVQDLWRALLNEKFIFSFRNTQEVMAMSKLETMYNSWTWELRSHVQRLQDQLINQIQNGKIQTLETYTLEAPVTEIYEPIKQKLEKHYNEDTDSEVLVQWKGNFENKLITLKEALILDVQRKAKELIH
;
A
#
# COMPACT_ATOMS: atom_id res chain seq x y z
N MET A 1 18.89 -9.58 -1.30
CA MET A 1 19.71 -10.16 -2.38
C MET A 1 18.98 -11.33 -3.02
N CYS A 2 19.10 -11.50 -4.33
CA CYS A 2 18.66 -12.73 -5.01
C CYS A 2 19.51 -13.91 -4.53
N ARG A 3 18.91 -14.85 -3.78
CA ARG A 3 19.56 -16.07 -3.28
C ARG A 3 19.43 -17.25 -4.27
N VAL A 4 18.72 -17.05 -5.37
CA VAL A 4 18.54 -18.08 -6.39
C VAL A 4 19.88 -18.31 -7.09
N SER A 5 20.31 -19.57 -7.10
CA SER A 5 21.48 -19.98 -7.87
C SER A 5 21.07 -20.18 -9.33
N ALA A 6 21.71 -19.47 -10.24
CA ALA A 6 21.45 -19.57 -11.66
C ALA A 6 22.77 -19.75 -12.43
N PRO A 7 22.76 -20.45 -13.59
CA PRO A 7 23.91 -20.45 -14.48
C PRO A 7 24.22 -19.03 -14.99
N ILE A 8 25.51 -18.71 -15.10
CA ILE A 8 25.97 -17.39 -15.51
C ILE A 8 26.57 -17.47 -16.94
N VAL A 9 25.99 -16.71 -17.87
CA VAL A 9 26.47 -16.56 -19.24
C VAL A 9 27.08 -15.16 -19.40
N SER A 10 28.39 -15.11 -19.55
CA SER A 10 29.13 -13.84 -19.56
C SER A 10 29.63 -13.49 -20.95
N PHE A 11 29.44 -12.24 -21.35
CA PHE A 11 29.87 -11.73 -22.64
C PHE A 11 31.04 -10.77 -22.45
N ILE A 12 32.15 -11.04 -23.12
CA ILE A 12 33.34 -10.20 -23.12
C ILE A 12 33.74 -9.82 -24.53
N ARG A 13 34.38 -8.65 -24.67
CA ARG A 13 35.03 -8.23 -25.91
C ARG A 13 36.54 -8.20 -25.68
N VAL A 14 37.28 -8.71 -26.64
CA VAL A 14 38.75 -8.64 -26.67
C VAL A 14 39.14 -7.85 -27.92
N GLY A 15 39.82 -6.72 -27.71
CA GLY A 15 40.20 -5.82 -28.79
C GLY A 15 39.07 -4.90 -29.26
N THR A 16 39.40 -4.05 -30.23
CA THR A 16 38.48 -3.03 -30.78
C THR A 16 38.01 -3.34 -32.20
N GLY A 17 38.55 -4.38 -32.84
CA GLY A 17 38.30 -4.69 -34.25
C GLY A 17 36.93 -5.29 -34.55
N PHE A 18 36.25 -5.85 -33.54
CA PHE A 18 34.95 -6.51 -33.73
C PHE A 18 33.84 -5.51 -34.06
N SER A 19 33.29 -5.61 -35.28
CA SER A 19 32.40 -4.58 -35.84
C SER A 19 31.01 -4.56 -35.22
N ALA A 20 30.42 -5.72 -34.91
CA ALA A 20 29.09 -5.82 -34.33
C ALA A 20 29.05 -5.39 -32.85
N SER A 21 27.92 -4.91 -32.36
CA SER A 21 27.79 -4.51 -30.95
C SER A 21 27.53 -5.72 -30.06
N LYS A 22 28.33 -5.87 -29.00
CA LYS A 22 28.16 -6.95 -28.01
C LYS A 22 26.79 -6.89 -27.33
N SER A 23 26.41 -5.71 -26.82
CA SER A 23 25.13 -5.51 -26.16
C SER A 23 23.94 -5.76 -27.09
N GLN A 24 24.06 -5.48 -28.41
CA GLN A 24 22.99 -5.80 -29.37
C GLN A 24 22.81 -7.32 -29.52
N ILE A 25 23.92 -8.06 -29.67
CA ILE A 25 23.86 -9.52 -29.75
C ILE A 25 23.22 -10.11 -28.48
N MET A 26 23.58 -9.58 -27.31
CA MET A 26 22.97 -9.98 -26.04
C MET A 26 21.47 -9.66 -25.98
N ASN A 27 21.05 -8.48 -26.41
CA ASN A 27 19.63 -8.10 -26.43
C ASN A 27 18.82 -9.02 -27.35
N CYS A 28 19.34 -9.34 -28.54
CA CYS A 28 18.68 -10.25 -29.47
C CYS A 28 18.60 -11.69 -28.93
N LEU A 29 19.56 -12.09 -28.09
CA LEU A 29 19.53 -13.39 -27.41
C LEU A 29 18.50 -13.43 -26.27
N LEU A 30 18.33 -12.32 -25.54
CA LEU A 30 17.43 -12.20 -24.39
C LEU A 30 15.98 -11.98 -24.79
N SER A 31 15.72 -11.18 -25.83
CA SER A 31 14.37 -10.88 -26.28
C SER A 31 14.30 -10.70 -27.79
N GLU A 32 13.21 -11.16 -28.40
CA GLU A 32 12.89 -10.86 -29.80
C GLU A 32 12.40 -9.42 -29.95
N ARG A 33 13.30 -8.45 -29.73
CA ARG A 33 13.10 -7.02 -30.01
C ARG A 33 11.96 -6.35 -29.24
N LYS A 34 11.61 -6.84 -28.04
CA LYS A 34 10.66 -6.14 -27.16
C LYS A 34 11.29 -4.89 -26.55
N HIS A 35 12.57 -4.96 -26.14
CA HIS A 35 13.35 -3.83 -25.61
C HIS A 35 14.84 -4.13 -25.48
N ASP A 36 15.64 -3.07 -25.36
CA ASP A 36 17.08 -3.17 -25.04
C ASP A 36 17.27 -3.37 -23.54
N VAL A 37 17.76 -4.55 -23.13
CA VAL A 37 18.14 -4.84 -21.73
C VAL A 37 19.50 -4.23 -21.42
N PHE A 38 20.46 -4.46 -22.31
CA PHE A 38 21.80 -3.87 -22.26
C PHE A 38 21.88 -2.70 -23.24
N PHE A 39 22.09 -1.49 -22.75
CA PHE A 39 22.19 -0.31 -23.61
C PHE A 39 23.38 -0.42 -24.58
N HIS A 40 23.15 0.00 -25.83
CA HIS A 40 24.15 -0.01 -26.90
C HIS A 40 24.24 1.32 -27.63
N ARG A 41 25.27 1.48 -28.48
CA ARG A 41 25.59 2.71 -29.24
C ARG A 41 24.51 3.23 -30.20
N HIS A 42 23.41 2.49 -30.38
CA HIS A 42 22.30 2.90 -31.23
C HIS A 42 21.02 3.19 -30.41
N CYS A 43 21.07 3.03 -29.09
CA CYS A 43 19.99 3.46 -28.21
C CYS A 43 19.92 5.00 -28.18
N LYS A 44 18.70 5.54 -28.05
CA LYS A 44 18.45 6.98 -27.97
C LYS A 44 19.13 7.56 -26.72
N GLY A 45 19.88 8.66 -26.88
CA GLY A 45 20.64 9.29 -25.79
C GLY A 45 22.03 8.71 -25.57
N SER A 46 22.47 7.75 -26.38
CA SER A 46 23.86 7.29 -26.38
C SER A 46 24.83 8.40 -26.80
N SER A 47 25.97 8.48 -26.10
CA SER A 47 27.09 9.35 -26.46
C SER A 47 28.19 8.50 -27.14
N ARG A 48 29.03 9.14 -27.95
CA ARG A 48 30.23 8.50 -28.50
C ARG A 48 31.27 8.22 -27.42
N ASP A 49 31.24 8.99 -26.34
CA ASP A 49 32.22 8.92 -25.25
C ASP A 49 31.69 8.06 -24.10
N CYS A 50 32.41 6.99 -23.79
CA CYS A 50 32.16 6.15 -22.63
C CYS A 50 32.88 6.73 -21.41
N LEU A 51 32.17 7.47 -20.55
CA LEU A 51 32.79 8.15 -19.41
C LEU A 51 32.88 7.29 -18.14
N LEU A 52 31.85 6.48 -17.85
CA LEU A 52 31.71 5.77 -16.57
C LEU A 52 31.46 4.26 -16.71
N MET A 53 31.23 3.73 -17.91
CA MET A 53 30.87 2.32 -18.10
C MET A 53 32.09 1.41 -18.34
N GLY A 54 33.28 1.95 -18.62
CA GLY A 54 34.48 1.14 -18.81
C GLY A 54 34.78 0.27 -17.57
N GLY A 55 34.86 -1.05 -17.76
CA GLY A 55 35.13 -2.01 -16.68
C GLY A 55 33.92 -2.35 -15.82
N VAL A 56 32.73 -1.83 -16.12
CA VAL A 56 31.49 -2.21 -15.44
C VAL A 56 31.04 -3.58 -15.95
N VAL A 57 30.75 -4.49 -15.02
CA VAL A 57 30.07 -5.76 -15.29
C VAL A 57 28.59 -5.55 -15.01
N GLU A 58 27.81 -5.34 -16.06
CA GLU A 58 26.36 -5.22 -15.97
C GLU A 58 25.73 -6.62 -15.90
N VAL A 59 24.71 -6.81 -15.05
CA VAL A 59 24.07 -8.11 -14.80
C VAL A 59 22.57 -8.01 -15.06
N ALA A 60 22.02 -8.99 -15.76
CA ALA A 60 20.58 -9.13 -15.99
C ALA A 60 20.14 -10.58 -15.78
N TRP A 61 18.92 -10.79 -15.28
CA TRP A 61 18.31 -12.11 -15.14
C TRP A 61 17.30 -12.34 -16.25
N PHE A 62 17.41 -13.48 -16.91
CA PHE A 62 16.38 -14.03 -17.78
C PHE A 62 15.50 -14.97 -16.94
N CYS A 63 14.20 -14.68 -16.86
CA CYS A 63 13.23 -15.50 -16.14
C CYS A 63 12.17 -15.99 -17.13
N PRO A 64 12.14 -17.30 -17.48
CA PRO A 64 11.15 -17.82 -18.42
C PRO A 64 9.73 -17.72 -17.84
N VAL A 65 8.76 -17.47 -18.72
CA VAL A 65 7.33 -17.38 -18.38
C VAL A 65 6.63 -18.74 -18.57
N GLY A 66 7.30 -19.70 -19.22
CA GLY A 66 6.76 -21.01 -19.58
C GLY A 66 5.99 -20.99 -20.89
N GLU A 67 6.20 -20.00 -21.74
CA GLU A 67 5.59 -19.88 -23.06
C GLU A 67 6.47 -20.53 -24.14
N GLU A 68 5.88 -21.01 -25.25
CA GLU A 68 6.65 -21.60 -26.37
C GLU A 68 7.68 -20.62 -26.99
N GLN A 69 7.51 -19.31 -26.76
CA GLN A 69 8.39 -18.25 -27.24
C GLN A 69 9.66 -18.08 -26.37
N ASP A 70 9.73 -18.74 -25.21
CA ASP A 70 10.89 -18.63 -24.32
C ASP A 70 12.12 -19.33 -24.91
N ARG A 71 13.19 -18.56 -25.09
CA ARG A 71 14.45 -19.06 -25.66
C ARG A 71 15.20 -19.98 -24.72
N PHE A 72 14.95 -19.95 -23.41
CA PHE A 72 15.59 -20.80 -22.42
C PHE A 72 14.55 -21.32 -21.42
N ASP A 73 14.74 -22.56 -20.97
CA ASP A 73 13.73 -23.25 -20.17
C ASP A 73 13.91 -22.98 -18.65
N ASN A 74 15.06 -22.41 -18.26
CA ASN A 74 15.43 -22.13 -16.88
C ASN A 74 15.86 -20.67 -16.71
N CYS A 75 15.82 -20.17 -15.46
CA CYS A 75 16.37 -18.86 -15.15
C CYS A 75 17.88 -18.80 -15.41
N LEU A 76 18.35 -17.76 -16.10
CA LEU A 76 19.77 -17.55 -16.43
C LEU A 76 20.21 -16.16 -15.99
N THR A 77 21.47 -16.06 -15.60
CA THR A 77 22.11 -14.76 -15.34
C THR A 77 23.00 -14.40 -16.51
N PHE A 78 22.78 -13.26 -17.13
CA PHE A 78 23.64 -12.72 -18.18
C PHE A 78 24.52 -11.61 -17.63
N THR A 79 25.80 -11.62 -17.99
CA THR A 79 26.72 -10.53 -17.63
C THR A 79 27.37 -9.91 -18.85
N ASN A 80 27.53 -8.59 -18.81
CA ASN A 80 28.10 -7.78 -19.89
C ASN A 80 29.28 -6.96 -19.34
N LEU A 81 30.53 -7.36 -19.64
CA LEU A 81 31.71 -6.56 -19.31
C LEU A 81 31.90 -5.41 -20.31
N HIS A 82 31.57 -4.19 -19.93
CA HIS A 82 31.78 -3.02 -20.77
C HIS A 82 33.27 -2.68 -20.92
N GLY A 83 33.69 -2.29 -22.13
CA GLY A 83 35.09 -2.00 -22.47
C GLY A 83 35.84 -3.19 -23.10
N ASP A 84 37.15 -3.00 -23.33
CA ASP A 84 38.04 -4.09 -23.75
C ASP A 84 38.47 -4.89 -22.51
N ALA A 85 38.22 -6.21 -22.53
CA ALA A 85 38.53 -7.08 -21.40
C ALA A 85 40.04 -7.13 -21.07
N LYS A 86 40.91 -6.72 -22.00
CA LYS A 86 42.36 -6.58 -21.76
C LYS A 86 42.70 -5.49 -20.75
N GLU A 87 41.90 -4.43 -20.71
CA GLU A 87 42.11 -3.29 -19.81
C GLU A 87 41.56 -3.55 -18.40
N HIS A 88 40.84 -4.67 -18.22
CA HIS A 88 40.05 -4.98 -17.03
C HIS A 88 40.34 -6.39 -16.50
N GLU A 89 41.61 -6.67 -16.23
CA GLU A 89 42.09 -8.00 -15.81
C GLU A 89 41.36 -8.55 -14.58
N LYS A 90 41.08 -7.71 -13.58
CA LYS A 90 40.39 -8.12 -12.33
C LYS A 90 38.96 -8.58 -12.61
N GLN A 91 38.21 -7.81 -13.40
CA GLN A 91 36.84 -8.14 -13.78
C GLN A 91 36.81 -9.38 -14.66
N LEU A 92 37.77 -9.53 -15.55
CA LEU A 92 37.91 -10.72 -16.38
C LEU A 92 38.19 -11.96 -15.53
N ALA A 93 39.13 -11.90 -14.59
CA ALA A 93 39.41 -12.99 -13.66
C ALA A 93 38.18 -13.39 -12.83
N PHE A 94 37.44 -12.40 -12.33
CA PHE A 94 36.15 -12.61 -11.66
C PHE A 94 35.15 -13.36 -12.54
N LEU A 95 34.91 -12.87 -13.76
CA LEU A 95 33.98 -13.50 -14.71
C LEU A 95 34.41 -14.94 -15.05
N GLN A 96 35.70 -15.22 -15.14
CA GLN A 96 36.19 -16.57 -15.42
C GLN A 96 35.85 -17.58 -14.34
N GLU A 97 35.85 -17.15 -13.07
CA GLU A 97 35.54 -18.03 -11.95
C GLU A 97 34.01 -18.24 -11.82
N VAL A 98 33.22 -17.16 -11.97
CA VAL A 98 31.77 -17.22 -11.75
C VAL A 98 30.97 -17.77 -12.93
N SER A 99 31.45 -17.62 -14.17
CA SER A 99 30.67 -17.97 -15.36
C SER A 99 30.53 -19.47 -15.57
N SER A 100 29.37 -19.91 -16.04
CA SER A 100 29.13 -21.24 -16.60
C SER A 100 29.58 -21.29 -18.07
N ILE A 101 29.29 -20.22 -18.81
CA ILE A 101 29.68 -20.02 -20.21
C ILE A 101 30.27 -18.62 -20.36
N ILE A 102 31.34 -18.50 -21.14
CA ILE A 102 31.88 -17.19 -21.55
C ILE A 102 31.84 -17.10 -23.08
N VAL A 103 31.14 -16.08 -23.57
CA VAL A 103 31.06 -15.72 -24.98
C VAL A 103 32.08 -14.61 -25.24
N VAL A 104 33.06 -14.89 -26.09
CA VAL A 104 34.18 -14.01 -26.40
C VAL A 104 34.00 -13.44 -27.80
N LEU A 105 33.90 -12.11 -27.90
CA LEU A 105 33.82 -11.40 -29.17
C LEU A 105 35.20 -10.82 -29.49
N MET A 106 35.78 -11.21 -30.63
CA MET A 106 37.09 -10.74 -31.07
C MET A 106 37.19 -10.74 -32.60
N SER A 107 37.98 -9.83 -33.18
CA SER A 107 38.23 -9.86 -34.62
C SER A 107 39.42 -10.76 -34.94
N ILE A 108 39.37 -11.42 -36.10
CA ILE A 108 40.52 -12.21 -36.62
C ILE A 108 41.69 -11.28 -36.99
N SER A 109 41.42 -10.02 -37.34
CA SER A 109 42.48 -9.04 -37.63
C SER A 109 43.18 -8.49 -36.40
N ASP A 110 42.67 -8.75 -35.20
CA ASP A 110 43.29 -8.35 -33.92
C ASP A 110 44.45 -9.30 -33.55
N ASP A 111 45.26 -9.72 -34.55
CA ASP A 111 46.32 -10.74 -34.49
C ASP A 111 47.57 -10.30 -33.69
N ASN A 112 47.35 -9.71 -32.52
CA ASN A 112 48.39 -9.38 -31.56
C ASN A 112 48.64 -10.62 -30.69
N LYS A 113 49.91 -10.99 -30.52
CA LYS A 113 50.36 -12.08 -29.63
C LYS A 113 49.80 -11.99 -28.19
N GLY A 114 49.37 -10.81 -27.74
CA GLY A 114 48.70 -10.60 -26.45
C GLY A 114 47.26 -11.11 -26.39
N ASP A 115 46.53 -11.02 -27.50
CA ASP A 115 45.12 -11.41 -27.62
C ASP A 115 45.02 -12.94 -27.63
N GLN A 116 45.91 -13.58 -28.40
CA GLN A 116 46.07 -15.02 -28.43
C GLN A 116 46.55 -15.58 -27.08
N LYS A 117 47.42 -14.88 -26.34
CA LYS A 117 47.84 -15.29 -24.98
C LYS A 117 46.68 -15.25 -23.98
N ILE A 118 45.86 -14.19 -24.01
CA ILE A 118 44.65 -14.11 -23.19
C ILE A 118 43.71 -15.26 -23.53
N VAL A 119 43.52 -15.59 -24.80
CA VAL A 119 42.68 -16.73 -25.20
C VAL A 119 43.31 -18.08 -24.82
N HIS A 120 44.63 -18.23 -24.95
CA HIS A 120 45.34 -19.50 -24.79
C HIS A 120 45.68 -19.85 -23.33
N ASP A 121 46.14 -18.90 -22.52
CA ASP A 121 46.37 -19.09 -21.07
C ASP A 121 45.03 -19.37 -20.34
N LYS A 122 43.92 -18.91 -20.91
CA LYS A 122 42.56 -19.02 -20.35
C LYS A 122 41.79 -20.25 -20.86
N ASN A 123 42.27 -20.90 -21.93
CA ASN A 123 41.71 -22.14 -22.46
C ASN A 123 42.01 -23.38 -21.58
N GLN A 124 42.90 -23.24 -20.59
CA GLN A 124 43.20 -24.25 -19.57
C GLN A 124 42.13 -24.34 -18.46
N SER A 125 41.17 -23.41 -18.43
CA SER A 125 40.05 -23.46 -17.49
C SER A 125 39.00 -24.49 -17.89
N SER A 126 38.36 -25.12 -16.89
CA SER A 126 37.28 -26.11 -17.06
C SER A 126 35.97 -25.53 -17.60
N LYS A 127 35.93 -24.22 -17.90
CA LYS A 127 34.74 -23.51 -18.34
C LYS A 127 34.51 -23.63 -19.85
N HIS A 128 33.24 -23.57 -20.24
CA HIS A 128 32.85 -23.61 -21.64
C HIS A 128 33.01 -22.21 -22.27
N LEU A 129 33.80 -22.14 -23.35
CA LEU A 129 34.05 -20.92 -24.10
C LEU A 129 33.35 -21.00 -25.45
N ILE A 130 32.70 -19.91 -25.86
CA ILE A 130 32.15 -19.73 -27.21
C ILE A 130 32.89 -18.54 -27.83
N PHE A 131 33.50 -18.74 -29.00
CA PHE A 131 34.17 -17.66 -29.73
C PHE A 131 33.27 -17.16 -30.86
N LEU A 132 33.02 -15.85 -30.86
CA LEU A 132 32.36 -15.11 -31.91
C LEU A 132 33.43 -14.29 -32.64
N LEU A 133 33.73 -14.70 -33.87
CA LEU A 133 34.79 -14.11 -34.69
C LEU A 133 34.20 -13.26 -35.82
N ASP A 134 34.70 -12.03 -35.95
CA ASP A 134 34.42 -11.14 -37.09
C ASP A 134 35.58 -11.25 -38.08
N ASP A 135 35.29 -11.72 -39.29
CA ASP A 135 36.26 -11.82 -40.36
C ASP A 135 36.23 -10.53 -41.21
N LYS A 136 37.33 -10.15 -41.86
CA LYS A 136 37.30 -9.22 -43.00
C LYS A 136 38.20 -9.70 -44.13
N GLY A 137 38.77 -10.90 -44.03
CA GLY A 137 39.68 -11.46 -45.02
C GLY A 137 39.88 -12.97 -44.85
N LYS A 138 39.75 -13.69 -45.97
CA LYS A 138 40.03 -15.13 -46.10
C LYS A 138 41.38 -15.51 -45.46
N VAL A 139 41.36 -16.03 -44.23
CA VAL A 139 42.50 -16.75 -43.63
C VAL A 139 41.98 -17.98 -42.91
N THR A 140 42.56 -19.14 -43.24
CA THR A 140 42.35 -20.43 -42.56
C THR A 140 43.06 -20.40 -41.20
N VAL A 141 42.30 -20.46 -40.10
CA VAL A 141 42.84 -20.40 -38.73
C VAL A 141 42.64 -21.75 -38.01
N ASP A 142 43.57 -22.69 -38.22
CA ASP A 142 43.59 -24.03 -37.61
C ASP A 142 44.11 -24.07 -36.14
N ASN A 143 44.36 -22.93 -35.48
CA ASN A 143 45.15 -22.89 -34.23
C ASN A 143 44.37 -22.87 -32.89
N PHE A 144 43.04 -22.92 -32.87
CA PHE A 144 42.24 -22.99 -31.63
C PHE A 144 41.50 -24.34 -31.55
N GLY A 145 41.79 -25.15 -30.52
CA GLY A 145 41.33 -26.53 -30.33
C GLY A 145 39.80 -26.77 -30.20
N PRO A 146 39.36 -27.95 -29.73
CA PRO A 146 38.03 -28.53 -30.02
C PRO A 146 36.81 -27.92 -29.29
N LYS A 147 36.87 -26.67 -28.80
CA LYS A 147 35.71 -25.95 -28.24
C LYS A 147 35.02 -25.13 -29.35
N LEU A 148 33.71 -25.36 -29.50
CA LEU A 148 32.87 -25.01 -30.67
C LEU A 148 33.05 -23.55 -31.15
N ARG A 149 33.36 -23.39 -32.44
CA ARG A 149 33.48 -22.09 -33.12
C ARG A 149 32.20 -21.78 -33.89
N ASN A 150 31.62 -20.60 -33.68
CA ASN A 150 30.53 -20.10 -34.53
C ASN A 150 31.09 -18.93 -35.35
N GLU A 151 31.37 -19.19 -36.62
CA GLU A 151 31.83 -18.18 -37.58
C GLU A 151 30.64 -17.33 -38.04
N ILE A 152 30.75 -16.00 -37.92
CA ILE A 152 29.65 -15.03 -38.20
C ILE A 152 29.47 -14.79 -39.73
N TRP A 153 30.33 -15.31 -40.60
CA TRP A 153 30.33 -14.97 -42.02
C TRP A 153 29.02 -15.36 -42.73
N ASN A 154 28.38 -14.36 -43.37
CA ASN A 154 27.14 -14.47 -44.17
C ASN A 154 25.88 -14.98 -43.46
N ARG A 155 25.87 -15.05 -42.12
CA ARG A 155 24.67 -15.44 -41.39
C ARG A 155 23.80 -14.22 -41.11
N ASN A 156 22.50 -14.36 -41.33
CA ASN A 156 21.58 -13.35 -40.83
C ASN A 156 21.56 -13.36 -39.29
N GLU A 157 21.16 -12.25 -38.69
CA GLU A 157 21.10 -12.09 -37.23
C GLU A 157 20.30 -13.22 -36.55
N ALA A 158 19.21 -13.69 -37.18
CA ALA A 158 18.38 -14.74 -36.63
C ALA A 158 19.09 -16.12 -36.57
N GLU A 159 19.85 -16.47 -37.60
CA GLU A 159 20.64 -17.70 -37.66
C GLU A 159 21.75 -17.71 -36.60
N LEU A 160 22.48 -16.60 -36.47
CA LEU A 160 23.53 -16.46 -35.46
C LEU A 160 22.96 -16.64 -34.04
N ILE A 161 21.85 -15.96 -33.75
CA ILE A 161 21.23 -16.04 -32.42
C ILE A 161 20.62 -17.43 -32.20
N GLY A 162 20.01 -18.05 -33.21
CA GLY A 162 19.46 -19.41 -33.12
C GLY A 162 20.53 -20.46 -32.79
N GLU A 163 21.68 -20.40 -33.45
CA GLU A 163 22.82 -21.27 -33.15
C GLU A 163 23.40 -20.96 -31.77
N LEU A 164 23.62 -19.68 -31.44
CA LEU A 164 24.12 -19.28 -30.12
C LEU A 164 23.21 -19.77 -29.00
N THR A 165 21.89 -19.70 -29.20
CA THR A 165 20.88 -20.22 -28.27
C THR A 165 21.03 -21.74 -28.12
N THR A 166 21.11 -22.47 -29.24
CA THR A 166 21.23 -23.94 -29.26
C THR A 166 22.52 -24.41 -28.59
N THR A 167 23.66 -23.80 -28.95
CA THR A 167 24.96 -24.06 -28.35
C THR A 167 24.95 -23.74 -26.87
N SER A 168 24.37 -22.60 -26.47
CA SER A 168 24.25 -22.23 -25.06
C SER A 168 23.40 -23.23 -24.29
N LYS A 169 22.24 -23.66 -24.81
CA LYS A 169 21.41 -24.70 -24.18
C LYS A 169 22.19 -26.01 -23.98
N HIS A 170 22.94 -26.44 -25.00
CA HIS A 170 23.75 -27.66 -24.92
C HIS A 170 24.85 -27.55 -23.87
N LEU A 171 25.61 -26.46 -23.87
CA LEU A 171 26.71 -26.23 -22.91
C LEU A 171 26.19 -26.02 -21.48
N LEU A 172 25.03 -25.37 -21.32
CA LEU A 172 24.40 -25.20 -20.01
C LEU A 172 23.98 -26.55 -19.41
N LYS A 173 23.51 -27.51 -20.22
CA LYS A 173 23.21 -28.88 -19.78
C LYS A 173 24.46 -29.66 -19.35
N LEU A 174 25.61 -29.37 -19.96
CA LEU A 174 26.89 -29.98 -19.59
C LEU A 174 27.52 -29.31 -18.37
N SER A 175 27.17 -28.04 -18.11
CA SER A 175 27.70 -27.28 -17.00
C SER A 175 26.90 -27.53 -15.72
N ASN A 176 27.58 -27.99 -14.66
CA ASN A 176 26.99 -28.08 -13.31
C ASN A 176 27.22 -26.81 -12.48
N THR A 177 27.64 -25.70 -13.11
CA THR A 177 27.92 -24.46 -12.38
C THR A 177 26.69 -23.57 -12.38
N ALA A 178 26.06 -23.41 -11.22
CA ALA A 178 25.10 -22.36 -10.93
C ALA A 178 25.55 -21.65 -9.66
N LEU A 179 25.54 -20.32 -9.66
CA LEU A 179 25.99 -19.51 -8.52
C LEU A 179 24.92 -18.48 -8.18
N SER A 180 24.76 -18.21 -6.88
CA SER A 180 24.00 -17.05 -6.41
C SER A 180 24.88 -15.81 -6.40
N LEU A 181 24.26 -14.63 -6.21
CA LEU A 181 24.99 -13.38 -6.05
C LEU A 181 25.89 -13.39 -4.79
N GLU A 182 25.48 -14.12 -3.74
CA GLU A 182 26.27 -14.30 -2.51
C GLU A 182 27.53 -15.14 -2.77
N ASN A 183 27.43 -16.20 -3.58
CA ASN A 183 28.60 -16.94 -4.02
C ASN A 183 29.53 -16.07 -4.88
N CYS A 184 28.96 -15.24 -5.77
CA CYS A 184 29.72 -14.29 -6.56
C CYS A 184 30.46 -13.28 -5.67
N ALA A 185 29.83 -12.77 -4.60
CA ALA A 185 30.50 -11.87 -3.66
C ALA A 185 31.72 -12.53 -2.99
N HIS A 186 31.65 -13.82 -2.65
CA HIS A 186 32.82 -14.55 -2.12
C HIS A 186 33.97 -14.63 -3.14
N VAL A 187 33.66 -14.89 -4.41
CA VAL A 187 34.65 -14.87 -5.49
C VAL A 187 35.24 -13.47 -5.68
N ALA A 188 34.40 -12.44 -5.72
CA ALA A 188 34.83 -11.05 -5.86
C ALA A 188 35.80 -10.62 -4.74
N ARG A 189 35.60 -11.09 -3.49
CA ARG A 189 36.55 -10.89 -2.39
C ARG A 189 37.92 -11.49 -2.68
N LYS A 190 37.99 -12.72 -3.20
CA LYS A 190 39.26 -13.37 -3.58
C LYS A 190 40.00 -12.58 -4.65
N GLN A 191 39.25 -11.96 -5.57
CA GLN A 191 39.79 -11.12 -6.64
C GLN A 191 40.14 -9.69 -6.15
N GLY A 192 40.00 -9.40 -4.86
CA GLY A 192 40.33 -8.11 -4.26
C GLY A 192 39.36 -6.99 -4.65
N MET A 193 38.12 -7.32 -5.00
CA MET A 193 37.05 -6.35 -5.24
C MET A 193 36.43 -5.89 -3.93
N LEU A 194 36.04 -4.62 -3.85
CA LEU A 194 35.32 -4.07 -2.70
C LEU A 194 33.86 -4.51 -2.74
N ILE A 195 33.33 -4.93 -1.60
CA ILE A 195 31.94 -5.35 -1.44
C ILE A 195 31.27 -4.41 -0.44
N ASP A 196 30.12 -3.85 -0.81
CA ASP A 196 29.39 -2.91 0.06
C ASP A 196 28.95 -3.58 1.38
N GLU A 197 28.58 -4.86 1.33
CA GLU A 197 28.25 -5.67 2.51
C GLU A 197 29.45 -5.91 3.43
N ASP A 198 30.69 -5.65 2.99
CA ASP A 198 31.86 -5.80 3.82
C ASP A 198 32.17 -4.59 4.70
N GLN A 199 31.49 -3.47 4.47
CA GLN A 199 31.57 -2.29 5.32
C GLN A 199 31.17 -2.63 6.76
N ARG A 200 31.88 -2.03 7.73
CA ARG A 200 31.75 -2.36 9.15
C ARG A 200 30.31 -2.20 9.64
N ASP A 201 29.70 -1.06 9.32
CA ASP A 201 28.34 -0.68 9.71
C ASP A 201 27.30 -1.65 9.13
N CYS A 202 27.48 -2.07 7.88
CA CYS A 202 26.59 -3.02 7.20
C CYS A 202 26.70 -4.43 7.79
N LYS A 203 27.92 -4.89 8.12
CA LYS A 203 28.16 -6.18 8.79
C LYS A 203 27.55 -6.22 10.18
N GLU A 204 27.84 -5.21 10.99
CA GLU A 204 27.32 -5.10 12.36
C GLU A 204 25.78 -5.06 12.36
N ALA A 205 25.19 -4.31 11.43
CA ALA A 205 23.75 -4.28 11.24
C ALA A 205 23.16 -5.65 10.84
N LYS A 206 23.84 -6.37 9.93
CA LYS A 206 23.43 -7.72 9.50
C LYS A 206 23.47 -8.72 10.65
N GLU A 207 24.56 -8.75 11.42
CA GLU A 207 24.73 -9.65 12.57
C GLU A 207 23.62 -9.44 13.61
N LYS A 208 23.25 -8.19 13.88
CA LYS A 208 22.14 -7.87 14.79
C LYS A 208 20.79 -8.31 14.26
N ALA A 209 20.52 -8.08 12.97
CA ALA A 209 19.29 -8.56 12.35
C ALA A 209 19.22 -10.10 12.42
N GLU A 210 20.30 -10.80 12.10
CA GLU A 210 20.38 -12.26 12.17
C GLU A 210 20.21 -12.80 13.59
N SER A 211 20.81 -12.15 14.59
CA SER A 211 20.63 -12.49 16.01
C SER A 211 19.19 -12.30 16.48
N LEU A 212 18.41 -11.40 15.87
CA LEU A 212 16.98 -11.28 16.16
C LEU A 212 16.18 -12.39 15.48
N MET A 213 16.56 -12.77 14.26
CA MET A 213 15.88 -13.83 13.53
C MET A 213 15.99 -15.20 14.19
N THR A 214 17.05 -15.48 14.94
CA THR A 214 17.15 -16.75 15.68
C THR A 214 16.00 -16.91 16.69
N LEU A 215 15.56 -15.81 17.31
CA LEU A 215 14.40 -15.81 18.22
C LEU A 215 13.09 -16.09 17.49
N LEU A 216 12.94 -15.52 16.28
CA LEU A 216 11.71 -15.65 15.49
C LEU A 216 11.52 -17.06 14.90
N ARG A 217 12.61 -17.75 14.58
CA ARG A 217 12.57 -19.10 13.99
C ARG A 217 12.07 -20.19 14.93
N GLU A 218 12.03 -19.93 16.22
CA GLU A 218 11.54 -20.88 17.23
C GLU A 218 10.01 -20.87 17.35
N MET A 219 9.33 -19.92 16.69
CA MET A 219 7.88 -19.71 16.80
C MET A 219 7.16 -20.16 15.51
N GLU A 220 5.90 -20.57 15.64
CA GLU A 220 5.05 -20.79 14.47
C GLU A 220 4.70 -19.47 13.78
N ILE A 221 4.85 -19.41 12.45
CA ILE A 221 4.71 -18.17 11.65
C ILE A 221 3.40 -17.41 11.95
N PRO A 222 2.21 -18.04 11.99
CA PRO A 222 0.96 -17.32 12.28
C PRO A 222 0.91 -16.71 13.69
N GLN A 223 1.67 -17.25 14.64
CA GLN A 223 1.68 -16.81 16.04
C GLN A 223 2.71 -15.70 16.30
N VAL A 224 3.65 -15.46 15.37
CA VAL A 224 4.73 -14.49 15.53
C VAL A 224 4.17 -13.10 15.84
N LYS A 225 3.19 -12.64 15.06
CA LYS A 225 2.62 -11.30 15.19
C LYS A 225 1.89 -11.11 16.52
N GLU A 226 1.03 -12.06 16.91
CA GLU A 226 0.27 -11.98 18.17
C GLU A 226 1.18 -11.98 19.41
N ASN A 227 2.25 -12.78 19.39
CA ASN A 227 3.15 -12.91 20.53
C ASN A 227 4.15 -11.75 20.63
N LEU A 228 4.61 -11.20 19.50
CA LEU A 228 5.67 -10.19 19.48
C LEU A 228 5.16 -8.76 19.32
N LEU A 229 3.96 -8.58 18.78
CA LEU A 229 3.31 -7.28 18.61
C LEU A 229 1.92 -7.28 19.29
N PRO A 230 1.86 -7.54 20.61
CA PRO A 230 0.62 -7.80 21.32
C PRO A 230 -0.34 -6.61 21.38
N LEU A 231 0.14 -5.38 21.17
CA LEU A 231 -0.67 -4.17 21.30
C LEU A 231 -1.50 -3.85 20.07
N GLN A 232 -1.32 -4.54 18.95
CA GLN A 232 -2.04 -4.30 17.70
C GLN A 232 -3.25 -5.23 17.49
N GLY A 233 -3.50 -6.18 18.42
CA GLY A 233 -4.55 -7.18 18.29
C GLY A 233 -5.95 -6.73 18.80
N LYS A 234 -6.71 -7.68 19.34
CA LYS A 234 -8.11 -7.48 19.77
C LYS A 234 -8.33 -6.32 20.73
N LEU A 235 -7.41 -6.10 21.68
CA LEU A 235 -7.49 -4.98 22.64
C LEU A 235 -7.49 -3.63 21.93
N TRP A 236 -6.71 -3.50 20.85
CA TRP A 236 -6.65 -2.27 20.07
C TRP A 236 -7.92 -2.03 19.27
N GLN A 237 -8.46 -3.07 18.66
CA GLN A 237 -9.75 -3.00 17.96
C GLN A 237 -10.88 -2.60 18.91
N LEU A 238 -10.89 -3.17 20.13
CA LEU A 238 -11.86 -2.83 21.16
C LEU A 238 -11.70 -1.37 21.60
N TRP A 239 -10.46 -0.92 21.88
CA TRP A 239 -10.19 0.47 22.24
C TRP A 239 -10.66 1.45 21.17
N CYS A 240 -10.37 1.15 19.90
CA CYS A 240 -10.81 1.98 18.77
C CYS A 240 -12.34 2.03 18.64
N THR A 241 -13.02 0.91 18.91
CA THR A 241 -14.48 0.81 18.90
C THR A 241 -15.08 1.68 20.01
N LYS A 242 -14.55 1.57 21.23
CA LYS A 242 -14.94 2.42 22.38
C LYS A 242 -14.66 3.89 22.13
N ASN A 243 -13.52 4.21 21.50
CA ASN A 243 -13.25 5.59 21.11
C ASN A 243 -14.28 6.10 20.11
N LYS A 244 -14.72 5.30 19.12
CA LYS A 244 -15.79 5.69 18.19
C LYS A 244 -17.14 5.88 18.90
N GLU A 245 -17.49 5.02 19.87
CA GLU A 245 -18.71 5.14 20.68
C GLU A 245 -18.82 6.49 21.39
N LEU A 246 -17.70 6.98 21.93
CA LEU A 246 -17.61 8.26 22.66
C LEU A 246 -18.06 9.46 21.81
N TYR A 247 -17.85 9.41 20.49
CA TYR A 247 -18.22 10.49 19.57
C TYR A 247 -19.57 10.26 18.86
N HIS A 248 -19.99 9.00 18.68
CA HIS A 248 -21.21 8.68 17.91
C HIS A 248 -22.49 8.51 18.73
N LEU A 249 -22.45 8.58 20.07
CA LEU A 249 -23.62 8.45 20.97
C LEU A 249 -24.56 7.29 20.58
N ARG A 250 -24.01 6.20 20.01
CA ARG A 250 -24.76 4.99 19.63
C ARG A 250 -24.80 4.09 20.85
N GLY A 251 -25.79 4.34 21.70
CA GLY A 251 -26.01 3.59 22.93
C GLY A 251 -27.19 4.16 23.70
N LYS A 252 -28.39 4.11 23.12
CA LYS A 252 -29.60 4.57 23.83
C LYS A 252 -30.09 3.49 24.77
N GLY A 253 -29.63 3.56 26.01
CA GLY A 253 -30.28 3.05 27.23
C GLY A 253 -30.68 4.22 28.16
N TYR A 254 -31.06 3.91 29.41
CA TYR A 254 -31.57 4.84 30.43
C TYR A 254 -30.53 5.82 31.05
N HIS A 255 -29.37 6.07 30.42
CA HIS A 255 -28.25 6.83 31.03
C HIS A 255 -28.06 8.22 30.42
N SER A 256 -27.54 9.17 31.21
CA SER A 256 -27.22 10.52 30.74
C SER A 256 -25.99 10.53 29.82
N ILE A 257 -25.90 11.52 28.94
CA ILE A 257 -24.79 11.66 27.97
C ILE A 257 -23.43 11.78 28.68
N GLU A 258 -23.39 12.48 29.81
CA GLU A 258 -22.16 12.69 30.58
C GLU A 258 -21.73 11.43 31.34
N GLN A 259 -22.68 10.71 31.92
CA GLN A 259 -22.42 9.43 32.57
C GLN A 259 -21.88 8.39 31.57
N HIS A 260 -22.50 8.28 30.40
CA HIS A 260 -22.04 7.38 29.34
C HIS A 260 -20.62 7.72 28.86
N LYS A 261 -20.32 9.02 28.65
CA LYS A 261 -18.97 9.46 28.28
C LYS A 261 -17.94 9.07 29.33
N ASN A 262 -18.26 9.22 30.62
CA ASN A 262 -17.37 8.86 31.71
C ASN A 262 -17.15 7.34 31.78
N GLU A 263 -18.21 6.55 31.62
CA GLU A 263 -18.13 5.08 31.55
C GLU A 263 -17.24 4.62 30.37
N THR A 264 -17.48 5.14 29.16
CA THR A 264 -16.67 4.81 27.97
C THR A 264 -15.21 5.22 28.13
N GLU A 265 -14.92 6.38 28.73
CA GLU A 265 -13.54 6.80 28.99
C GLU A 265 -12.87 5.91 30.03
N THR A 266 -13.60 5.48 31.06
CA THR A 266 -13.12 4.50 32.05
C THR A 266 -12.81 3.16 31.40
N GLU A 267 -13.67 2.66 30.52
CA GLU A 267 -13.44 1.43 29.75
C GLU A 267 -12.19 1.53 28.87
N LYS A 268 -12.01 2.66 28.16
CA LYS A 268 -10.79 2.91 27.38
C LYS A 268 -9.53 2.88 28.23
N GLN A 269 -9.57 3.50 29.41
CA GLN A 269 -8.45 3.49 30.35
C GLN A 269 -8.16 2.06 30.85
N MET A 270 -9.17 1.26 31.16
CA MET A 270 -8.98 -0.14 31.54
C MET A 270 -8.29 -0.95 30.43
N ILE A 271 -8.72 -0.78 29.18
CA ILE A 271 -8.10 -1.46 28.03
C ILE A 271 -6.63 -1.04 27.87
N ARG A 272 -6.30 0.24 28.09
CA ARG A 272 -4.92 0.75 28.03
C ARG A 272 -4.03 0.21 29.15
N HIS A 273 -4.58 0.04 30.35
CA HIS A 273 -3.88 -0.65 31.44
C HIS A 273 -3.64 -2.13 31.11
N GLU A 274 -4.60 -2.81 30.49
CA GLU A 274 -4.43 -4.20 30.05
C GLU A 274 -3.37 -4.32 28.95
N GLN A 275 -3.38 -3.41 27.96
CA GLN A 275 -2.33 -3.28 26.96
C GLN A 275 -0.96 -3.08 27.61
N PHE A 276 -0.84 -2.13 28.53
CA PHE A 276 0.39 -1.90 29.28
C PHE A 276 0.87 -3.16 30.01
N ARG A 277 -0.02 -3.87 30.71
CA ARG A 277 0.31 -5.14 31.39
C ARG A 277 0.74 -6.24 30.44
N LYS A 278 0.19 -6.30 29.22
CA LYS A 278 0.56 -7.29 28.20
C LYS A 278 1.90 -6.98 27.53
N ALA A 279 2.22 -5.71 27.37
CA ALA A 279 3.46 -5.28 26.72
C ALA A 279 4.68 -5.26 27.65
N PHE A 280 4.50 -5.08 28.96
CA PHE A 280 5.61 -4.91 29.91
C PHE A 280 5.81 -6.13 30.83
N PRO A 281 7.06 -6.61 31.02
CA PRO A 281 8.30 -6.12 30.38
C PRO A 281 8.32 -6.40 28.87
N LEU A 282 8.98 -5.52 28.11
CA LEU A 282 9.08 -5.65 26.65
C LEU A 282 9.64 -7.02 26.27
N ASN A 283 9.05 -7.65 25.25
CA ASN A 283 9.57 -8.87 24.68
C ASN A 283 10.96 -8.65 24.05
N ALA A 284 11.69 -9.76 23.83
CA ALA A 284 13.07 -9.73 23.36
C ALA A 284 13.22 -9.00 22.01
N LEU A 285 12.25 -9.12 21.09
CA LEU A 285 12.25 -8.45 19.81
C LEU A 285 12.17 -6.93 19.99
N MET A 286 11.12 -6.42 20.62
CA MET A 286 10.88 -4.99 20.80
C MET A 286 11.99 -4.34 21.61
N ARG A 287 12.47 -5.01 22.66
CA ARG A 287 13.59 -4.52 23.45
C ARG A 287 14.85 -4.34 22.60
N SER A 288 15.24 -5.37 21.85
CA SER A 288 16.47 -5.33 21.05
C SER A 288 16.37 -4.32 19.90
N VAL A 289 15.23 -4.26 19.20
CA VAL A 289 15.02 -3.28 18.13
C VAL A 289 15.14 -1.85 18.67
N LEU A 290 14.48 -1.55 19.79
CA LEU A 290 14.52 -0.21 20.38
C LEU A 290 15.91 0.14 20.90
N GLU A 291 16.62 -0.80 21.54
CA GLU A 291 18.01 -0.60 21.98
C GLU A 291 18.94 -0.29 20.79
N ILE A 292 18.80 -1.01 19.67
CA ILE A 292 19.59 -0.75 18.45
C ILE A 292 19.24 0.62 17.85
N LEU A 293 17.96 0.98 17.78
CA LEU A 293 17.55 2.27 17.24
C LEU A 293 17.96 3.45 18.14
N GLN A 294 18.13 3.24 19.44
CA GLN A 294 18.59 4.26 20.40
C GLN A 294 20.10 4.42 20.43
N ASN A 295 20.85 3.32 20.55
CA ASN A 295 22.26 3.36 20.98
C ASN A 295 23.26 3.68 19.86
N HIS A 296 22.88 3.55 18.59
CA HIS A 296 23.80 3.83 17.48
C HIS A 296 23.77 5.31 17.09
N SER A 297 24.91 5.99 17.24
CA SER A 297 25.07 7.39 16.79
C SER A 297 25.14 7.53 15.27
N GLU A 298 25.54 6.46 14.57
CA GLU A 298 25.75 6.47 13.12
C GLU A 298 24.46 6.13 12.37
N THR A 299 24.00 7.07 11.55
CA THR A 299 22.78 6.97 10.73
C THR A 299 22.75 5.73 9.84
N HIS A 300 23.89 5.38 9.23
CA HIS A 300 23.97 4.29 8.27
C HIS A 300 23.70 2.92 8.90
N THR A 301 24.21 2.65 10.09
CA THR A 301 23.99 1.39 10.82
C THR A 301 22.51 1.13 11.10
N LYS A 302 21.75 2.17 11.47
CA LYS A 302 20.29 2.05 11.69
C LYS A 302 19.55 1.68 10.40
N LEU A 303 19.89 2.34 9.30
CA LEU A 303 19.28 2.09 8.00
C LEU A 303 19.62 0.69 7.46
N TYR A 304 20.90 0.29 7.55
CA TYR A 304 21.30 -1.08 7.21
C TYR A 304 20.58 -2.10 8.08
N PHE A 305 20.42 -1.85 9.37
CA PHE A 305 19.74 -2.76 10.29
C PHE A 305 18.28 -2.94 9.90
N LEU A 306 17.55 -1.85 9.66
CA LEU A 306 16.16 -1.92 9.21
C LEU A 306 16.03 -2.63 7.86
N GLN A 307 16.95 -2.39 6.92
CA GLN A 307 16.95 -3.05 5.63
C GLN A 307 17.20 -4.57 5.76
N TRP A 308 18.19 -4.97 6.55
CA TRP A 308 18.49 -6.38 6.80
C TRP A 308 17.37 -7.08 7.55
N LEU A 309 16.78 -6.41 8.55
CA LEU A 309 15.63 -6.93 9.28
C LEU A 309 14.43 -7.12 8.34
N ASN A 310 14.14 -6.16 7.45
CA ASN A 310 13.06 -6.29 6.46
C ASN A 310 13.29 -7.49 5.53
N VAL A 311 14.49 -7.61 4.95
CA VAL A 311 14.86 -8.77 4.12
C VAL A 311 14.72 -10.08 4.89
N ALA A 312 15.05 -10.08 6.18
CA ALA A 312 14.99 -11.29 6.99
C ALA A 312 13.55 -11.68 7.37
N LEU A 313 12.68 -10.71 7.66
CA LEU A 313 11.24 -10.91 7.88
C LEU A 313 10.54 -11.42 6.61
N ASP A 314 10.85 -10.82 5.45
CA ASP A 314 10.34 -11.29 4.15
C ASP A 314 10.74 -12.75 3.89
N ASN A 315 12.01 -13.10 4.14
CA ASN A 315 12.49 -14.47 3.95
C ASN A 315 11.86 -15.48 4.93
N LEU A 316 11.49 -15.05 6.14
CA LEU A 316 10.84 -15.91 7.13
C LEU A 316 9.42 -16.30 6.67
N THR A 317 8.70 -15.36 6.07
CA THR A 317 7.28 -15.52 5.73
C THR A 317 7.03 -15.90 4.28
N ALA A 318 8.00 -15.69 3.38
CA ALA A 318 7.87 -15.87 1.93
C ALA A 318 7.25 -17.22 1.51
N GLY A 319 7.82 -18.35 1.95
CA GLY A 319 7.35 -19.67 1.53
C GLY A 319 5.94 -20.01 2.04
N HIS A 320 5.60 -19.59 3.26
CA HIS A 320 4.25 -19.79 3.81
C HIS A 320 3.22 -18.91 3.09
N LEU A 321 3.56 -17.63 2.87
CA LEU A 321 2.70 -16.69 2.14
C LEU A 321 2.50 -17.09 0.68
N GLU A 322 3.51 -17.65 0.01
CA GLU A 322 3.40 -18.18 -1.35
C GLU A 322 2.37 -19.30 -1.41
N ASN A 323 2.50 -20.31 -0.54
CA ASN A 323 1.54 -21.40 -0.43
C ASN A 323 0.10 -20.92 -0.16
N LEU A 324 -0.07 -19.96 0.75
CA LEU A 324 -1.41 -19.40 1.07
C LEU A 324 -1.99 -18.60 -0.11
N LYS A 325 -1.17 -17.82 -0.81
CA LYS A 325 -1.61 -17.05 -1.99
C LYS A 325 -2.00 -17.97 -3.15
N GLU A 326 -1.27 -19.06 -3.36
CA GLU A 326 -1.63 -20.07 -4.37
C GLU A 326 -2.95 -20.76 -4.03
N LYS A 327 -3.13 -21.19 -2.79
CA LYS A 327 -4.41 -21.75 -2.30
C LYS A 327 -5.56 -20.77 -2.51
N LYS A 328 -5.40 -19.51 -2.11
CA LYS A 328 -6.39 -18.45 -2.32
C LYS A 328 -6.70 -18.25 -3.81
N LYS A 329 -5.69 -18.23 -4.68
CA LYS A 329 -5.87 -18.08 -6.13
C LYS A 329 -6.64 -19.24 -6.73
N ALA A 330 -6.31 -20.48 -6.33
CA ALA A 330 -7.03 -21.67 -6.76
C ALA A 330 -8.51 -21.61 -6.35
N LEU A 331 -8.80 -21.26 -5.10
CA LEU A 331 -10.17 -21.15 -4.59
C LEU A 331 -10.98 -20.06 -5.31
N VAL A 332 -10.40 -18.88 -5.54
CA VAL A 332 -11.06 -17.79 -6.29
C VAL A 332 -11.31 -18.19 -7.75
N GLN A 333 -10.45 -19.02 -8.35
CA GLN A 333 -10.68 -19.55 -9.69
C GLN A 333 -11.83 -20.56 -9.72
N THR A 334 -11.90 -21.45 -8.72
CA THR A 334 -12.99 -22.41 -8.55
C THR A 334 -14.33 -21.70 -8.31
N GLU A 335 -14.36 -20.67 -7.46
CA GLU A 335 -15.54 -19.84 -7.21
C GLU A 335 -16.11 -19.22 -8.50
N LYS A 336 -15.23 -18.70 -9.38
CA LYS A 336 -15.63 -18.12 -10.67
C LYS A 336 -16.15 -19.16 -11.67
N GLN A 337 -15.73 -20.42 -11.57
CA GLN A 337 -16.16 -21.50 -12.46
C GLN A 337 -17.47 -22.17 -11.99
N GLU A 338 -17.70 -22.25 -10.67
CA GLU A 338 -18.83 -22.99 -10.08
C GLU A 338 -20.01 -22.11 -9.61
N ALA A 339 -20.03 -20.82 -9.97
CA ALA A 339 -21.01 -19.79 -9.56
C ALA A 339 -22.50 -20.08 -9.89
N THR A 340 -22.85 -21.26 -10.40
CA THR A 340 -24.22 -21.69 -10.72
C THR A 340 -24.91 -22.51 -9.60
N LYS A 341 -24.22 -22.86 -8.50
CA LYS A 341 -24.82 -23.57 -7.34
C LYS A 341 -24.75 -22.72 -6.07
N SER A 342 -25.91 -22.36 -5.50
CA SER A 342 -26.02 -21.36 -4.43
C SER A 342 -25.63 -21.83 -3.03
N SER A 343 -25.52 -23.14 -2.78
CA SER A 343 -25.26 -23.68 -1.44
C SER A 343 -23.78 -23.71 -1.06
N SER A 344 -22.85 -23.83 -2.02
CA SER A 344 -21.39 -23.91 -1.78
C SER A 344 -20.68 -22.57 -1.79
N LEU A 345 -21.35 -21.49 -2.21
CA LEU A 345 -20.75 -20.16 -2.39
C LEU A 345 -20.36 -19.51 -1.04
N LYS A 346 -21.15 -19.75 0.01
CA LYS A 346 -20.82 -19.30 1.38
C LYS A 346 -19.60 -20.00 1.95
N ASP A 347 -19.49 -21.31 1.76
CA ASP A 347 -18.37 -22.11 2.27
C ASP A 347 -17.04 -21.63 1.64
N TRP A 348 -17.04 -21.35 0.34
CA TRP A 348 -15.87 -20.77 -0.36
C TRP A 348 -15.52 -19.37 0.14
N GLN A 349 -16.50 -18.52 0.40
CA GLN A 349 -16.27 -17.18 0.93
C GLN A 349 -15.67 -17.23 2.34
N GLU A 350 -16.18 -18.09 3.22
CA GLU A 350 -15.64 -18.30 4.56
C GLU A 350 -14.20 -18.83 4.51
N GLU A 351 -13.89 -19.75 3.60
CA GLU A 351 -12.53 -20.27 3.40
C GLU A 351 -11.57 -19.22 2.84
N ILE A 352 -12.01 -18.41 1.86
CA ILE A 352 -11.24 -17.28 1.33
C ILE A 352 -10.97 -16.24 2.43
N GLU A 353 -11.96 -15.95 3.28
CA GLU A 353 -11.79 -15.05 4.42
C GLU A 353 -10.87 -15.63 5.49
N ALA A 354 -10.91 -16.94 5.75
CA ALA A 354 -9.99 -17.61 6.66
C ALA A 354 -8.55 -17.54 6.17
N ILE A 355 -8.29 -17.86 4.89
CA ILE A 355 -6.95 -17.76 4.30
C ILE A 355 -6.48 -16.30 4.24
N SER A 356 -7.39 -15.34 3.99
CA SER A 356 -7.04 -13.92 4.02
C SER A 356 -6.59 -13.47 5.41
N ARG A 357 -7.29 -13.90 6.47
CA ARG A 357 -6.87 -13.66 7.85
C ARG A 357 -5.52 -14.30 8.16
N GLU A 358 -5.30 -15.54 7.73
CA GLU A 358 -4.01 -16.20 7.94
C GLU A 358 -2.87 -15.48 7.21
N ILE A 359 -3.10 -14.99 5.99
CA ILE A 359 -2.13 -14.15 5.27
C ILE A 359 -1.81 -12.88 6.07
N ASP A 360 -2.81 -12.21 6.64
CA ASP A 360 -2.63 -10.98 7.41
C ASP A 360 -1.88 -11.22 8.75
N ASP A 361 -2.14 -12.36 9.39
CA ASP A 361 -1.47 -12.80 10.62
C ASP A 361 -0.01 -13.17 10.36
N CYS A 362 0.28 -13.75 9.19
CA CYS A 362 1.63 -14.09 8.76
C CYS A 362 2.41 -12.91 8.17
N THR A 363 1.74 -11.81 7.80
CA THR A 363 2.40 -10.63 7.23
C THR A 363 3.01 -9.79 8.34
N LEU A 364 4.34 -9.74 8.34
CA LEU A 364 5.15 -9.02 9.31
C LEU A 364 6.20 -8.18 8.60
N GLY A 365 6.22 -6.88 8.91
CA GLY A 365 7.15 -5.91 8.34
C GLY A 365 7.56 -4.84 9.34
N ILE A 366 8.49 -3.98 8.94
CA ILE A 366 9.02 -2.91 9.81
C ILE A 366 7.91 -1.94 10.25
N GLU A 367 6.94 -1.68 9.38
CA GLU A 367 5.78 -0.84 9.68
C GLU A 367 4.99 -1.36 10.89
N HIS A 368 4.84 -2.68 11.04
CA HIS A 368 4.16 -3.28 12.17
C HIS A 368 4.96 -3.10 13.48
N ILE A 369 6.29 -3.19 13.42
CA ILE A 369 7.17 -2.95 14.58
C ILE A 369 7.11 -1.48 15.01
N LEU A 370 7.12 -0.55 14.06
CA LEU A 370 7.01 0.88 14.34
C LEU A 370 5.61 1.26 14.84
N ARG A 371 4.56 0.59 14.35
CA ARG A 371 3.20 0.72 14.88
C ARG A 371 3.12 0.27 16.34
N GLU A 372 3.77 -0.84 16.69
CA GLU A 372 3.87 -1.31 18.09
C GLU A 372 4.54 -0.27 18.99
N ALA A 373 5.64 0.32 18.52
CA ALA A 373 6.35 1.38 19.25
C ALA A 373 5.44 2.58 19.54
N GLY A 374 4.60 2.99 18.58
CA GLY A 374 3.59 4.03 18.79
C GLY A 374 2.51 3.63 19.81
N GLN A 375 2.07 2.37 19.82
CA GLN A 375 1.11 1.87 20.81
C GLN A 375 1.72 1.76 22.21
N ILE A 376 2.99 1.37 22.33
CA ILE A 376 3.73 1.38 23.60
C ILE A 376 3.77 2.80 24.18
N TYR A 377 4.06 3.80 23.34
CA TYR A 377 4.06 5.20 23.75
C TYR A 377 2.69 5.65 24.27
N GLU A 378 1.60 5.38 23.54
CA GLU A 378 0.26 5.79 23.98
C GLU A 378 -0.21 5.06 25.24
N ALA A 379 0.11 3.77 25.38
CA ALA A 379 -0.19 3.00 26.58
C ALA A 379 0.59 3.53 27.80
N LEU A 380 1.88 3.88 27.63
CA LEU A 380 2.68 4.50 28.68
C LEU A 380 2.15 5.86 29.12
N GLU A 381 1.77 6.74 28.17
CA GLU A 381 1.25 8.07 28.49
C GLU A 381 -0.08 8.01 29.27
N GLU A 382 -0.87 6.94 29.09
CA GLU A 382 -2.18 6.78 29.74
C GLU A 382 -2.14 5.97 31.03
N ALA A 383 -1.29 4.93 31.11
CA ALA A 383 -1.29 3.98 32.22
C ALA A 383 -0.13 4.18 33.20
N SER A 384 0.98 4.84 32.80
CA SER A 384 2.15 5.02 33.67
C SER A 384 2.21 6.44 34.26
N PRO A 385 2.32 6.59 35.59
CA PRO A 385 2.59 7.89 36.21
C PRO A 385 4.05 8.35 36.06
N MET A 386 4.98 7.44 35.72
CA MET A 386 6.40 7.72 35.53
C MET A 386 6.76 7.71 34.04
N LYS A 387 7.35 8.82 33.58
CA LYS A 387 7.87 8.97 32.21
C LYS A 387 9.32 8.52 32.17
N ASP A 388 9.52 7.22 32.00
CA ASP A 388 10.86 6.59 31.96
C ASP A 388 11.67 6.97 30.72
N THR A 389 12.97 6.66 30.71
CA THR A 389 13.88 6.91 29.57
C THR A 389 13.33 6.36 28.25
N LEU A 390 12.70 5.18 28.28
CA LEU A 390 12.05 4.57 27.13
C LEU A 390 10.96 5.48 26.56
N PHE A 391 10.07 6.01 27.40
CA PHE A 391 8.99 6.89 27.00
C PHE A 391 9.50 8.12 26.22
N LEU A 392 10.55 8.77 26.71
CA LEU A 392 11.16 9.94 26.08
C LEU A 392 11.90 9.61 24.79
N SER A 393 12.41 8.39 24.65
CA SER A 393 13.18 7.95 23.49
C SER A 393 12.31 7.60 22.27
N LEU A 394 11.08 7.10 22.46
CA LEU A 394 10.26 6.59 21.35
C LEU A 394 9.95 7.66 20.29
N PRO A 395 9.46 8.87 20.65
CA PRO A 395 9.23 9.91 19.64
C PRO A 395 10.52 10.40 18.98
N ASN A 396 11.65 10.37 19.69
CA ASN A 396 12.95 10.73 19.14
C ASN A 396 13.40 9.74 18.05
N ILE A 397 13.23 8.43 18.29
CA ILE A 397 13.54 7.39 17.30
C ILE A 397 12.69 7.61 16.05
N ALA A 398 11.38 7.78 16.20
CA ALA A 398 10.50 7.99 15.04
C ALA A 398 10.85 9.26 14.26
N ALA A 399 11.18 10.37 14.95
CA ALA A 399 11.62 11.59 14.28
C ALA A 399 12.94 11.39 13.51
N ASP A 400 13.91 10.67 14.07
CA ASP A 400 15.16 10.33 13.38
C ASP A 400 14.88 9.48 12.12
N LEU A 401 14.04 8.45 12.24
CA LEU A 401 13.65 7.60 11.12
C LEU A 401 12.95 8.38 10.00
N MET A 402 12.05 9.32 10.34
CA MET A 402 11.42 10.20 9.35
C MET A 402 12.44 11.06 8.61
N ILE A 403 13.45 11.60 9.31
CA ILE A 403 14.51 12.40 8.70
C ILE A 403 15.35 11.55 7.74
N PHE A 404 15.54 10.27 8.04
CA PHE A 404 16.25 9.33 7.18
C PHE A 404 15.42 8.77 6.02
N GLY A 405 14.16 9.20 5.88
CA GLY A 405 13.26 8.78 4.79
C GLY A 405 12.55 7.46 5.02
N VAL A 406 12.51 6.94 6.26
CA VAL A 406 11.73 5.76 6.63
C VAL A 406 10.25 6.16 6.77
N PRO A 407 9.32 5.48 6.08
CA PRO A 407 7.88 5.74 6.23
C PRO A 407 7.39 5.49 7.66
N ILE A 408 6.66 6.45 8.23
CA ILE A 408 5.97 6.30 9.52
C ILE A 408 4.47 6.38 9.30
N GLU A 409 3.75 5.42 9.84
CA GLU A 409 2.30 5.37 9.76
C GLU A 409 1.66 6.40 10.70
N LEU A 410 0.89 7.32 10.12
CA LEU A 410 0.15 8.35 10.87
C LEU A 410 -1.27 7.92 11.24
N MET A 411 -1.86 6.98 10.50
CA MET A 411 -3.23 6.51 10.70
C MET A 411 -3.29 5.00 10.49
N GLY A 412 -3.80 4.28 11.49
CA GLY A 412 -3.98 2.82 11.46
C GLY A 412 -4.94 2.39 10.35
N GLY A 413 -4.43 1.71 9.33
CA GLY A 413 -5.23 1.22 8.20
C GLY A 413 -6.41 0.33 8.61
N ASP A 414 -6.18 -0.59 9.55
CA ASP A 414 -7.14 -1.65 9.91
C ASP A 414 -8.29 -1.15 10.80
N VAL A 415 -8.02 -0.17 11.65
CA VAL A 415 -8.98 0.37 12.63
C VAL A 415 -9.50 1.76 12.27
N SER A 416 -8.88 2.41 11.27
CA SER A 416 -9.11 3.81 10.90
C SER A 416 -9.03 4.73 12.12
N TYR A 417 -7.87 4.77 12.79
CA TYR A 417 -7.64 5.62 13.96
C TYR A 417 -6.27 6.30 13.90
N VAL A 418 -6.20 7.55 14.35
CA VAL A 418 -4.98 8.36 14.43
C VAL A 418 -4.52 8.44 15.88
N PRO A 419 -3.35 7.88 16.25
CA PRO A 419 -2.79 8.00 17.60
C PRO A 419 -2.28 9.43 17.85
N LEU A 420 -3.20 10.31 18.27
CA LEU A 420 -2.98 11.75 18.37
C LEU A 420 -1.84 12.12 19.33
N LYS A 421 -1.66 11.37 20.43
CA LYS A 421 -0.61 11.66 21.42
C LYS A 421 0.76 11.30 20.86
N TRP A 422 0.85 10.13 20.21
CA TRP A 422 2.05 9.69 19.50
C TRP A 422 2.45 10.66 18.39
N VAL A 423 1.52 10.96 17.48
CA VAL A 423 1.78 11.85 16.34
C VAL A 423 2.23 13.23 16.81
N ALA A 424 1.57 13.81 17.83
CA ALA A 424 1.97 15.09 18.38
C ALA A 424 3.41 15.08 18.93
N ALA A 425 3.78 14.04 19.67
CA ALA A 425 5.12 13.90 20.24
C ALA A 425 6.21 13.76 19.16
N VAL A 426 5.92 13.02 18.09
CA VAL A 426 6.85 12.87 16.95
C VAL A 426 7.07 14.20 16.24
N PHE A 427 6.01 14.97 15.96
CA PHE A 427 6.14 16.29 15.34
C PHE A 427 6.85 17.32 16.24
N ASP A 428 6.69 17.22 17.56
CA ASP A 428 7.46 18.03 18.51
C ASP A 428 8.97 17.73 18.40
N LYS A 429 9.35 16.45 18.37
CA LYS A 429 10.76 16.05 18.15
C LYS A 429 11.29 16.40 16.77
N LEU A 430 10.45 16.32 15.74
CA LEU A 430 10.83 16.73 14.39
C LEU A 430 11.10 18.25 14.32
N SER A 431 10.27 19.04 14.99
CA SER A 431 10.42 20.51 15.08
C SER A 431 11.70 20.90 15.83
N GLU A 432 12.01 20.20 16.93
CA GLU A 432 13.26 20.37 17.67
C GLU A 432 14.50 20.07 16.79
N LYS A 433 14.47 18.98 16.02
CA LYS A 433 15.63 18.51 15.22
C LYS A 433 15.85 19.29 13.93
N LEU A 434 14.80 19.59 13.17
CA LEU A 434 14.91 20.25 11.86
C LEU A 434 14.85 21.79 11.96
N GLY A 435 14.56 22.31 13.16
CA GLY A 435 14.08 23.67 13.37
C GLY A 435 12.63 23.80 12.91
N ASN A 436 11.87 24.71 13.52
CA ASN A 436 10.44 24.90 13.25
C ASN A 436 10.17 25.56 11.88
N LYS A 437 10.53 24.84 10.81
CA LYS A 437 10.43 25.23 9.41
C LYS A 437 9.00 25.09 8.90
N ARG A 438 8.73 25.69 7.75
CA ARG A 438 7.48 25.50 7.01
C ARG A 438 7.51 24.18 6.25
N LEU A 439 6.44 23.40 6.37
CA LEU A 439 6.29 22.09 5.76
C LEU A 439 5.20 22.17 4.67
N PHE A 440 5.59 21.88 3.43
CA PHE A 440 4.64 21.69 2.34
C PHE A 440 4.23 20.21 2.30
N VAL A 441 2.94 19.94 2.53
CA VAL A 441 2.42 18.57 2.59
C VAL A 441 1.89 18.16 1.22
N LEU A 442 2.54 17.18 0.60
CA LEU A 442 2.03 16.50 -0.59
C LEU A 442 1.32 15.22 -0.16
N SER A 443 0.03 15.13 -0.45
CA SER A 443 -0.79 13.95 -0.18
C SER A 443 -1.10 13.21 -1.49
N VAL A 444 -1.25 11.89 -1.43
CA VAL A 444 -1.69 11.06 -2.57
C VAL A 444 -2.88 10.22 -2.12
N LEU A 445 -3.94 10.18 -2.92
CA LEU A 445 -5.19 9.50 -2.62
C LEU A 445 -5.62 8.69 -3.85
N GLY A 446 -6.16 7.49 -3.67
CA GLY A 446 -6.67 6.66 -4.77
C GLY A 446 -7.06 5.28 -4.29
N LEU A 447 -7.79 4.49 -5.09
CA LEU A 447 -8.25 3.16 -4.63
C LEU A 447 -7.08 2.27 -4.19
N GLN A 448 -7.37 1.28 -3.33
CA GLN A 448 -6.42 0.22 -3.02
C GLN A 448 -5.97 -0.40 -4.35
N THR A 449 -4.67 -0.73 -4.46
CA THR A 449 -4.00 -1.27 -5.67
C THR A 449 -3.94 -0.35 -6.91
N SER A 450 -4.38 0.91 -6.85
CA SER A 450 -4.30 1.87 -7.97
C SER A 450 -2.87 2.32 -8.39
N GLY A 451 -1.82 1.79 -7.77
CA GLY A 451 -0.43 2.14 -8.09
C GLY A 451 0.07 3.45 -7.45
N LYS A 452 -0.49 3.87 -6.30
CA LYS A 452 -0.06 5.07 -5.56
C LYS A 452 1.40 4.99 -5.11
N SER A 453 1.76 3.90 -4.43
CA SER A 453 3.12 3.64 -3.96
C SER A 453 4.09 3.61 -5.13
N THR A 454 3.69 3.01 -6.26
CA THR A 454 4.46 3.01 -7.51
C THR A 454 4.71 4.43 -8.03
N LEU A 455 3.68 5.29 -8.04
CA LEU A 455 3.82 6.69 -8.45
C LEU A 455 4.73 7.47 -7.51
N LEU A 456 4.59 7.30 -6.19
CA LEU A 456 5.43 7.94 -5.18
C LEU A 456 6.90 7.49 -5.30
N ASN A 457 7.12 6.18 -5.47
CA ASN A 457 8.44 5.60 -5.66
C ASN A 457 9.09 6.16 -6.95
N ALA A 458 8.33 6.31 -8.04
CA ALA A 458 8.84 6.91 -9.28
C ALA A 458 9.11 8.42 -9.17
N LEU A 459 8.25 9.17 -8.46
CA LEU A 459 8.41 10.62 -8.26
C LEU A 459 9.63 10.96 -7.39
N PHE A 460 9.83 10.22 -6.30
CA PHE A 460 10.74 10.60 -5.22
C PHE A 460 11.86 9.61 -4.94
N GLY A 461 11.88 8.44 -5.60
CA GLY A 461 12.88 7.38 -5.32
C GLY A 461 12.68 6.73 -3.96
N LEU A 462 11.44 6.69 -3.46
CA LEU A 462 11.07 6.12 -2.17
C LEU A 462 10.85 4.60 -2.28
N GLN A 463 10.75 3.92 -1.13
CA GLN A 463 10.43 2.50 -1.02
C GLN A 463 9.17 2.31 -0.18
N PHE A 464 8.03 2.84 -0.64
CA PHE A 464 6.74 2.50 -0.04
C PHE A 464 6.34 1.07 -0.42
N THR A 465 5.97 0.27 0.57
CA THR A 465 5.30 -1.02 0.39
C THR A 465 3.85 -0.79 -0.05
N ARG A 466 3.15 -1.87 -0.46
CA ARG A 466 1.78 -1.74 -0.96
C ARG A 466 0.85 -1.18 0.11
N ASP A 467 0.26 -0.02 -0.18
CA ASP A 467 -0.62 0.68 0.76
C ASP A 467 -2.00 0.00 0.89
N PHE A 468 -2.40 -0.26 2.12
CA PHE A 468 -3.80 -0.50 2.49
C PHE A 468 -4.45 0.86 2.80
N GLU A 469 -5.47 1.26 2.03
CA GLU A 469 -6.23 2.47 2.33
C GLU A 469 -7.60 2.11 2.92
N PRO A 470 -7.89 2.45 4.19
CA PRO A 470 -9.24 2.43 4.67
C PRO A 470 -10.09 3.49 3.97
N GLN A 471 -11.37 3.17 3.78
CA GLN A 471 -12.29 3.96 2.95
C GLN A 471 -12.59 5.36 3.50
N ASN A 472 -12.27 5.61 4.78
CA ASN A 472 -12.54 6.86 5.51
C ASN A 472 -11.35 7.84 5.54
N SER A 473 -10.30 7.58 4.75
CA SER A 473 -9.05 8.36 4.75
C SER A 473 -9.09 9.63 3.88
N ALA A 474 -9.99 9.72 2.90
CA ALA A 474 -9.96 10.79 1.89
C ALA A 474 -10.02 12.21 2.47
N THR A 475 -11.00 12.49 3.35
CA THR A 475 -11.18 13.81 3.98
C THR A 475 -10.00 14.17 4.88
N PHE A 476 -9.44 13.20 5.62
CA PHE A 476 -8.26 13.40 6.46
C PHE A 476 -7.01 13.69 5.62
N VAL A 477 -6.76 12.88 4.58
CA VAL A 477 -5.61 13.00 3.68
C VAL A 477 -5.65 14.32 2.90
N ILE A 478 -6.82 14.68 2.37
CA ILE A 478 -7.05 15.94 1.66
C ILE A 478 -6.89 17.15 2.60
N GLY A 479 -7.40 17.07 3.84
CA GLY A 479 -7.31 18.17 4.79
C GLY A 479 -5.89 18.45 5.32
N LEU A 480 -5.03 17.42 5.33
CA LEU A 480 -3.62 17.56 5.67
C LEU A 480 -2.77 18.10 4.51
N GLY A 481 -3.13 17.77 3.27
CA GLY A 481 -2.36 18.15 2.09
C GLY A 481 -2.47 19.64 1.76
N ASN A 482 -1.35 20.26 1.43
CA ASN A 482 -1.35 21.50 0.64
C ASN A 482 -1.76 21.16 -0.79
N LEU A 483 -1.10 20.15 -1.36
CA LEU A 483 -1.45 19.60 -2.67
C LEU A 483 -1.82 18.12 -2.52
N THR A 484 -2.97 17.73 -3.08
CA THR A 484 -3.40 16.33 -3.15
C THR A 484 -3.36 15.79 -4.57
N LEU A 485 -2.61 14.71 -4.81
CA LEU A 485 -2.64 13.94 -6.04
C LEU A 485 -3.75 12.88 -5.96
N ILE A 486 -4.74 12.98 -6.85
CA ILE A 486 -5.84 12.04 -6.94
C ILE A 486 -5.53 11.04 -8.03
N ASN A 487 -5.19 9.83 -7.61
CA ASN A 487 -4.75 8.74 -8.45
C ASN A 487 -5.93 7.86 -8.88
N ILE A 488 -6.20 7.82 -10.18
CA ILE A 488 -7.24 7.01 -10.82
C ILE A 488 -6.55 5.95 -11.67
N PHE A 489 -6.95 4.68 -11.57
CA PHE A 489 -6.31 3.59 -12.29
C PHE A 489 -7.23 2.96 -13.33
N GLY A 490 -6.73 2.84 -14.57
CA GLY A 490 -7.44 2.16 -15.66
C GLY A 490 -8.72 2.86 -16.13
N GLU A 491 -9.36 2.27 -17.15
CA GLU A 491 -10.58 2.80 -17.78
C GLU A 491 -11.87 2.27 -17.14
N ASN A 492 -11.76 1.53 -16.02
CA ASN A 492 -12.88 0.84 -15.42
C ASN A 492 -13.96 1.85 -14.97
N PRO A 493 -15.19 1.79 -15.51
CA PRO A 493 -16.24 2.73 -15.17
C PRO A 493 -16.55 2.79 -13.67
N SER A 494 -16.40 1.66 -12.97
CA SER A 494 -16.66 1.52 -11.53
C SER A 494 -15.61 2.21 -10.65
N GLU A 495 -14.33 2.13 -11.02
CA GLU A 495 -13.25 2.86 -10.33
C GLU A 495 -13.40 4.36 -10.53
N MET A 496 -13.81 4.76 -11.73
CA MET A 496 -14.18 6.14 -12.02
C MET A 496 -15.48 6.59 -11.32
N GLN A 497 -16.34 5.70 -10.81
CA GLN A 497 -17.54 6.09 -10.04
C GLN A 497 -17.17 6.43 -8.59
N ASN A 498 -16.38 5.59 -7.93
CA ASN A 498 -16.18 5.67 -6.49
C ASN A 498 -15.17 6.74 -6.04
N ILE A 499 -14.08 6.96 -6.80
CA ILE A 499 -13.04 7.93 -6.42
C ILE A 499 -13.57 9.37 -6.48
N PRO A 500 -14.18 9.84 -7.59
CA PRO A 500 -14.64 11.22 -7.68
C PRO A 500 -15.65 11.58 -6.60
N GLN A 501 -16.56 10.67 -6.22
CA GLN A 501 -17.53 10.93 -5.15
C GLN A 501 -16.87 11.19 -3.80
N ARG A 502 -15.96 10.32 -3.36
CA ARG A 502 -15.25 10.49 -2.09
C ARG A 502 -14.41 11.77 -2.07
N VAL A 503 -13.75 12.06 -3.17
CA VAL A 503 -12.90 13.25 -3.35
C VAL A 503 -13.73 14.53 -3.28
N VAL A 504 -14.85 14.58 -4.00
CA VAL A 504 -15.75 15.73 -4.03
C VAL A 504 -16.36 15.99 -2.65
N GLN A 505 -16.89 14.94 -1.99
CA GLN A 505 -17.41 15.05 -0.63
C GLN A 505 -16.33 15.53 0.36
N ALA A 506 -15.10 15.02 0.23
CA ALA A 506 -13.98 15.49 1.05
C ALA A 506 -13.66 16.97 0.84
N PHE A 507 -13.59 17.46 -0.41
CA PHE A 507 -13.36 18.88 -0.68
C PHE A 507 -14.51 19.78 -0.23
N LEU A 508 -15.76 19.33 -0.34
CA LEU A 508 -16.92 20.05 0.19
C LEU A 508 -16.80 20.26 1.71
N ARG A 509 -16.45 19.20 2.44
CA ARG A 509 -16.18 19.30 3.88
C ARG A 509 -15.02 20.22 4.19
N MET A 510 -13.94 20.16 3.40
CA MET A 510 -12.81 21.09 3.54
C MET A 510 -13.24 22.56 3.36
N LYS A 511 -14.11 22.84 2.38
CA LYS A 511 -14.66 24.18 2.17
C LYS A 511 -15.46 24.67 3.39
N GLN A 512 -16.26 23.80 4.03
CA GLN A 512 -17.01 24.14 5.25
C GLN A 512 -16.07 24.52 6.41
N VAL A 513 -14.95 23.81 6.56
CA VAL A 513 -13.92 24.11 7.59
C VAL A 513 -12.88 25.16 7.13
N LYS A 514 -13.13 25.85 6.00
CA LYS A 514 -12.27 26.90 5.41
C LYS A 514 -10.84 26.44 5.13
N ILE A 515 -10.67 25.16 4.84
CA ILE A 515 -9.43 24.60 4.30
C ILE A 515 -9.59 24.52 2.79
N SER A 516 -8.65 25.08 2.04
CA SER A 516 -8.67 25.10 0.57
C SER A 516 -7.40 24.42 0.04
N PRO A 517 -7.34 23.08 0.02
CA PRO A 517 -6.22 22.36 -0.57
C PRO A 517 -6.21 22.58 -2.10
N THR A 518 -5.06 22.36 -2.73
CA THR A 518 -4.94 22.25 -4.19
C THR A 518 -5.02 20.78 -4.60
N CYS A 519 -5.49 20.46 -5.81
CA CYS A 519 -5.54 19.09 -6.30
C CYS A 519 -5.04 18.92 -7.74
N LEU A 520 -4.46 17.76 -8.03
CA LEU A 520 -4.10 17.31 -9.38
C LEU A 520 -4.61 15.88 -9.57
N PHE A 521 -5.24 15.61 -10.71
CA PHE A 521 -5.69 14.27 -11.07
C PHE A 521 -4.62 13.57 -11.91
N VAL A 522 -4.28 12.35 -11.52
CA VAL A 522 -3.36 11.47 -12.24
C VAL A 522 -4.13 10.24 -12.66
N HIS A 523 -4.43 10.13 -13.95
CA HIS A 523 -5.10 8.98 -14.53
C HIS A 523 -4.04 8.02 -15.09
N GLN A 524 -3.78 6.93 -14.37
CA GLN A 524 -2.82 5.90 -14.76
C GLN A 524 -3.43 4.88 -15.72
N ASN A 525 -2.54 4.20 -16.46
CA ASN A 525 -2.85 3.03 -17.27
C ASN A 525 -3.76 3.33 -18.47
N VAL A 526 -3.49 4.44 -19.17
CA VAL A 526 -4.26 4.89 -20.35
C VAL A 526 -3.54 4.49 -21.65
N GLY A 527 -4.32 3.97 -22.62
CA GLY A 527 -3.80 3.43 -23.88
C GLY A 527 -3.12 4.46 -24.80
N GLU A 528 -2.23 4.02 -25.69
CA GLU A 528 -1.43 4.92 -26.53
C GLU A 528 -2.23 5.62 -27.65
N VAL A 529 -3.24 4.94 -28.22
CA VAL A 529 -4.07 5.46 -29.32
C VAL A 529 -5.00 6.60 -28.84
N THR A 530 -5.29 6.64 -27.54
CA THR A 530 -6.16 7.64 -26.91
C THR A 530 -5.39 8.90 -26.47
N ALA A 531 -4.06 8.85 -26.39
CA ALA A 531 -3.23 9.86 -25.73
C ALA A 531 -3.03 11.21 -26.47
N LYS A 532 -3.38 11.34 -27.76
CA LYS A 532 -3.28 12.63 -28.49
C LYS A 532 -4.62 13.30 -28.74
N ASP A 533 -5.60 12.58 -29.27
CA ASP A 533 -6.90 13.16 -29.64
C ASP A 533 -8.01 12.94 -28.57
N GLN A 534 -7.89 11.92 -27.72
CA GLN A 534 -8.87 11.68 -26.63
C GLN A 534 -8.50 12.36 -25.30
N ASN A 535 -7.32 12.99 -25.17
CA ASN A 535 -7.00 13.76 -23.96
C ASN A 535 -7.97 14.92 -23.73
N MET A 536 -8.49 15.56 -24.78
CA MET A 536 -9.49 16.64 -24.62
C MET A 536 -10.86 16.09 -24.24
N GLU A 537 -11.30 15.00 -24.87
CA GLU A 537 -12.59 14.38 -24.58
C GLU A 537 -12.61 13.71 -23.20
N GLY A 538 -11.54 13.00 -22.82
CA GLY A 538 -11.36 12.42 -21.48
C GLY A 538 -11.36 13.49 -20.39
N ARG A 539 -10.67 14.62 -20.60
CA ARG A 539 -10.71 15.77 -19.67
C ARG A 539 -12.12 16.33 -19.54
N ARG A 540 -12.84 16.47 -20.65
CA ARG A 540 -14.23 16.96 -20.69
C ARG A 540 -15.17 16.01 -19.92
N GLN A 541 -15.06 14.71 -20.15
CA GLN A 541 -15.88 13.69 -19.48
C GLN A 541 -15.61 13.65 -17.98
N LEU A 542 -14.33 13.66 -17.57
CA LEU A 542 -13.97 13.70 -16.16
C LEU A 542 -14.48 14.97 -15.48
N LYS A 543 -14.36 16.14 -16.15
CA LYS A 543 -14.90 17.40 -15.64
C LYS A 543 -16.42 17.36 -15.47
N GLN A 544 -17.16 16.95 -16.50
CA GLN A 544 -18.63 16.84 -16.44
C GLN A 544 -19.09 15.92 -15.31
N ARG A 545 -18.34 14.84 -15.07
CA ARG A 545 -18.60 13.91 -13.99
C ARG A 545 -18.34 14.52 -12.63
N LEU A 546 -17.21 15.20 -12.44
CA LEU A 546 -16.90 15.94 -11.22
C LEU A 546 -17.98 16.98 -10.93
N ASP A 547 -18.45 17.70 -11.95
CA ASP A 547 -19.52 18.70 -11.82
C ASP A 547 -20.84 18.06 -11.38
N LYS A 548 -21.24 16.94 -12.01
CA LYS A 548 -22.44 16.19 -11.62
C LYS A 548 -22.33 15.67 -10.18
N THR A 549 -21.20 15.09 -9.83
CA THR A 549 -20.95 14.57 -8.48
C THR A 549 -20.91 15.68 -7.43
N ALA A 550 -20.38 16.86 -7.77
CA ALA A 550 -20.39 18.04 -6.92
C ALA A 550 -21.81 18.52 -6.61
N ALA A 551 -22.67 18.60 -7.64
CA ALA A 551 -24.08 18.96 -7.43
C ALA A 551 -24.79 17.97 -6.50
N THR A 552 -24.66 16.66 -6.75
CA THR A 552 -25.29 15.63 -5.89
C THR A 552 -24.74 15.65 -4.46
N ALA A 553 -23.42 15.76 -4.28
CA ALA A 553 -22.82 15.80 -2.95
C ALA A 553 -23.16 17.10 -2.20
N ALA A 554 -23.39 18.20 -2.90
CA ALA A 554 -23.84 19.45 -2.30
C ALA A 554 -25.26 19.36 -1.75
N GLU A 555 -26.17 18.65 -2.44
CA GLU A 555 -27.51 18.33 -1.92
C GLU A 555 -27.42 17.46 -0.66
N GLU A 556 -26.58 16.43 -0.66
CA GLU A 556 -26.34 15.54 0.49
C GLU A 556 -25.81 16.30 1.73
N GLU A 557 -24.88 17.23 1.52
CA GLU A 557 -24.22 18.03 2.57
C GLU A 557 -24.93 19.38 2.85
N GLN A 558 -26.18 19.55 2.37
CA GLN A 558 -27.02 20.75 2.57
C GLN A 558 -26.36 22.09 2.17
N CYS A 559 -25.54 22.07 1.11
CA CYS A 559 -24.85 23.24 0.57
C CYS A 559 -25.54 23.70 -0.73
N SER A 560 -26.30 24.81 -0.69
CA SER A 560 -27.04 25.31 -1.86
C SER A 560 -26.19 26.00 -2.93
N ASP A 561 -24.94 26.33 -2.62
CA ASP A 561 -24.15 27.28 -3.40
C ASP A 561 -23.12 26.61 -4.34
N VAL A 562 -23.26 25.32 -4.60
CA VAL A 562 -22.33 24.52 -5.41
C VAL A 562 -23.08 23.87 -6.58
N THR A 563 -22.70 24.25 -7.79
CA THR A 563 -23.29 23.71 -9.04
C THR A 563 -22.28 22.93 -9.87
N CYS A 564 -20.99 23.24 -9.72
CA CYS A 564 -19.89 22.57 -10.39
C CYS A 564 -18.71 22.35 -9.44
N PHE A 565 -17.77 21.49 -9.84
CA PHE A 565 -16.61 21.17 -9.00
C PHE A 565 -15.69 22.37 -8.79
N SER A 566 -15.65 23.30 -9.75
CA SER A 566 -14.87 24.53 -9.65
C SER A 566 -15.42 25.50 -8.58
N ASP A 567 -16.68 25.35 -8.18
CA ASP A 567 -17.26 26.10 -7.06
C ASP A 567 -16.72 25.58 -5.72
N VAL A 568 -16.26 24.33 -5.67
CA VAL A 568 -15.73 23.68 -4.45
C VAL A 568 -14.25 24.01 -4.27
N ILE A 569 -13.46 23.91 -5.34
CA ILE A 569 -12.01 24.06 -5.35
C ILE A 569 -11.54 24.71 -6.66
N ASN A 570 -10.45 25.47 -6.61
CA ASN A 570 -9.85 26.05 -7.81
C ASN A 570 -9.32 24.92 -8.74
N PHE A 571 -10.06 24.63 -9.81
CA PHE A 571 -9.79 23.51 -10.69
C PHE A 571 -9.79 23.92 -12.17
N ASP A 572 -8.68 23.66 -12.86
CA ASP A 572 -8.56 23.77 -14.31
C ASP A 572 -8.27 22.39 -14.92
N ALA A 573 -9.24 21.86 -15.67
CA ALA A 573 -9.13 20.57 -16.34
C ALA A 573 -7.97 20.49 -17.36
N ASN A 574 -7.51 21.63 -17.88
CA ASN A 574 -6.42 21.66 -18.87
C ASN A 574 -5.04 21.51 -18.23
N THR A 575 -4.86 21.99 -17.00
CA THR A 575 -3.57 22.01 -16.30
C THR A 575 -3.51 21.06 -15.12
N HIS A 576 -4.65 20.64 -14.57
CA HIS A 576 -4.72 19.80 -13.36
C HIS A 576 -5.02 18.32 -13.64
N ILE A 577 -5.12 17.90 -14.91
CA ILE A 577 -5.37 16.49 -15.27
C ILE A 577 -4.20 15.95 -16.10
N TYR A 578 -3.54 14.93 -15.55
CA TYR A 578 -2.41 14.23 -16.15
C TYR A 578 -2.81 12.80 -16.53
N TYR A 579 -2.56 12.43 -17.79
CA TYR A 579 -2.79 11.09 -18.30
C TYR A 579 -1.45 10.36 -18.38
N PHE A 580 -1.38 9.23 -17.69
CA PHE A 580 -0.20 8.40 -17.59
C PHE A 580 -0.38 7.17 -18.47
N ALA A 581 0.61 6.93 -19.33
CA ALA A 581 0.74 5.68 -20.07
C ALA A 581 0.80 4.47 -19.14
N HIS A 582 0.69 3.27 -19.70
CA HIS A 582 0.98 2.04 -18.96
C HIS A 582 2.41 2.08 -18.39
N LEU A 583 2.60 1.55 -17.17
CA LEU A 583 3.94 1.45 -16.58
C LEU A 583 4.84 0.53 -17.40
N TRP A 584 4.28 -0.55 -17.93
CA TRP A 584 4.97 -1.55 -18.72
C TRP A 584 4.65 -1.37 -20.20
N ASP A 585 5.65 -1.56 -21.06
CA ASP A 585 5.48 -1.58 -22.51
C ASP A 585 5.07 -3.00 -22.96
N GLY A 586 3.78 -3.34 -22.77
CA GLY A 586 3.20 -4.66 -23.07
C GLY A 586 2.81 -5.49 -21.84
N ASN A 587 2.82 -6.83 -21.99
CA ASN A 587 2.42 -7.75 -20.92
C ASN A 587 3.52 -7.87 -19.84
N PRO A 588 3.22 -7.55 -18.56
CA PRO A 588 4.20 -7.31 -17.49
C PRO A 588 5.23 -8.40 -17.20
N HIS A 589 5.03 -9.66 -17.59
CA HIS A 589 5.92 -10.75 -17.17
C HIS A 589 7.40 -10.54 -17.53
N MET A 590 7.68 -9.88 -18.67
CA MET A 590 9.04 -9.50 -19.12
C MET A 590 9.03 -8.17 -19.91
N SER A 591 7.99 -7.34 -19.77
CA SER A 591 7.92 -6.06 -20.47
C SER A 591 8.81 -5.01 -19.79
N PRO A 592 9.49 -4.13 -20.56
CA PRO A 592 10.28 -3.07 -19.98
C PRO A 592 9.37 -2.00 -19.36
N PRO A 593 9.91 -1.13 -18.49
CA PRO A 593 9.24 0.11 -18.15
C PRO A 593 9.00 0.96 -19.40
N ASN A 594 7.79 1.48 -19.59
CA ASN A 594 7.43 2.36 -20.69
C ASN A 594 8.13 3.73 -20.51
N PRO A 595 8.98 4.18 -21.46
CA PRO A 595 9.65 5.48 -21.36
C PRO A 595 8.67 6.66 -21.26
N ARG A 596 7.47 6.54 -21.84
CA ARG A 596 6.42 7.55 -21.77
C ARG A 596 5.92 7.74 -20.34
N TYR A 597 5.79 6.66 -19.57
CA TYR A 597 5.45 6.74 -18.14
C TYR A 597 6.47 7.62 -17.39
N SER A 598 7.76 7.38 -17.64
CA SER A 598 8.85 8.16 -17.02
C SER A 598 8.80 9.65 -17.40
N HIS A 599 8.47 9.96 -18.66
CA HIS A 599 8.24 11.35 -19.08
C HIS A 599 7.05 11.99 -18.36
N ASN A 600 5.94 11.28 -18.20
CA ASN A 600 4.77 11.78 -17.47
C ASN A 600 5.08 12.03 -15.99
N VAL A 601 5.85 11.13 -15.36
CA VAL A 601 6.36 11.30 -13.99
C VAL A 601 7.23 12.55 -13.89
N GLN A 602 8.14 12.76 -14.82
CA GLN A 602 9.02 13.94 -14.84
C GLN A 602 8.23 15.25 -15.02
N GLU A 603 7.22 15.24 -15.91
CA GLU A 603 6.33 16.39 -16.12
C GLU A 603 5.57 16.73 -14.83
N LEU A 604 4.94 15.74 -14.19
CA LEU A 604 4.23 15.91 -12.92
C LEU A 604 5.20 16.41 -11.82
N LYS A 605 6.39 15.81 -11.71
CA LYS A 605 7.43 16.20 -10.76
C LYS A 605 7.85 17.65 -10.94
N SER A 606 7.94 18.15 -12.17
CA SER A 606 8.27 19.56 -12.45
C SER A 606 7.15 20.52 -12.03
N ARG A 607 5.89 20.05 -12.01
CA ARG A 607 4.74 20.89 -11.64
C ARG A 607 4.57 21.06 -10.13
N ILE A 608 4.85 20.03 -9.34
CA ILE A 608 4.64 20.05 -7.88
C ILE A 608 5.31 21.28 -7.20
N PRO A 609 6.60 21.61 -7.46
CA PRO A 609 7.22 22.79 -6.87
C PRO A 609 6.61 24.12 -7.34
N VAL A 610 6.14 24.19 -8.59
CA VAL A 610 5.49 25.39 -9.14
C VAL A 610 4.18 25.66 -8.41
N THR A 611 3.37 24.62 -8.20
CA THR A 611 2.14 24.72 -7.41
C THR A 611 2.44 25.13 -5.97
N ALA A 612 3.49 24.58 -5.35
CA ALA A 612 3.91 24.94 -4.00
C ALA A 612 4.33 26.41 -3.86
N GLN A 613 4.91 27.01 -4.91
CA GLN A 613 5.28 28.44 -4.94
C GLN A 613 4.08 29.36 -5.13
N GLN A 614 3.03 28.88 -5.80
CA GLN A 614 1.78 29.61 -6.03
C GLN A 614 0.88 29.62 -4.80
N GLU A 615 1.05 28.66 -3.88
CA GLU A 615 0.35 28.67 -2.61
C GLU A 615 0.74 29.88 -1.75
N SER A 616 -0.27 30.47 -1.09
CA SER A 616 -0.05 31.59 -0.19
C SER A 616 0.92 31.19 0.93
N ARG A 617 1.90 32.04 1.26
CA ARG A 617 2.84 31.77 2.38
C ARG A 617 2.16 31.54 3.74
N GLY A 618 0.88 31.90 3.87
CA GLY A 618 0.04 31.66 5.04
C GLY A 618 -0.68 30.31 5.07
N SER A 619 -0.79 29.57 3.94
CA SER A 619 -1.37 28.22 3.89
C SER A 619 -0.37 27.12 4.24
N ILE A 620 0.94 27.40 4.15
CA ILE A 620 2.01 26.46 4.48
C ILE A 620 2.30 26.52 5.99
N MET A 621 1.92 25.47 6.70
CA MET A 621 2.05 25.36 8.15
C MET A 621 3.50 25.12 8.60
N LYS A 622 3.83 25.49 9.84
CA LYS A 622 5.11 25.09 10.44
C LYS A 622 5.02 23.66 10.95
N ILE A 623 6.17 23.00 11.13
CA ILE A 623 6.24 21.63 11.69
C ILE A 623 5.53 21.55 13.04
N SER A 624 5.70 22.56 13.91
CA SER A 624 5.00 22.63 15.21
C SER A 624 3.48 22.66 15.10
N ASP A 625 2.96 23.12 13.96
CA ASP A 625 1.53 23.38 13.78
C ASP A 625 0.81 22.18 13.17
N VAL A 626 1.55 21.23 12.58
CA VAL A 626 1.01 20.02 11.96
C VAL A 626 0.23 19.18 12.97
N LYS A 627 0.71 19.08 14.22
CA LYS A 627 0.03 18.32 15.28
C LYS A 627 -1.36 18.87 15.59
N PHE A 628 -1.53 20.20 15.58
CA PHE A 628 -2.82 20.83 15.80
C PHE A 628 -3.73 20.57 14.60
N ARG A 629 -3.22 20.68 13.37
CA ARG A 629 -3.99 20.36 12.16
C ARG A 629 -4.49 18.91 12.17
N VAL A 630 -3.64 17.95 12.52
CA VAL A 630 -4.01 16.53 12.64
C VAL A 630 -5.11 16.34 13.71
N GLN A 631 -4.93 16.96 14.89
CA GLN A 631 -5.90 16.86 15.99
C GLN A 631 -7.25 17.47 15.64
N ASP A 632 -7.26 18.67 15.06
CA ASP A 632 -8.48 19.39 14.71
C ASP A 632 -9.25 18.68 13.60
N LEU A 633 -8.56 18.22 12.54
CA LEU A 633 -9.18 17.42 11.48
C LEU A 633 -9.75 16.11 12.02
N TRP A 634 -8.99 15.39 12.85
CA TRP A 634 -9.45 14.12 13.41
C TRP A 634 -10.67 14.31 14.31
N ARG A 635 -10.68 15.35 15.17
CA ARG A 635 -11.83 15.70 16.00
C ARG A 635 -13.05 16.09 15.17
N ALA A 636 -12.86 16.87 14.10
CA ALA A 636 -13.94 17.24 13.19
C ALA A 636 -14.57 15.99 12.55
N LEU A 637 -13.73 15.06 12.06
CA LEU A 637 -14.18 13.80 11.45
C LEU A 637 -14.94 12.88 12.42
N LEU A 638 -14.56 12.88 13.70
CA LEU A 638 -15.25 12.10 14.72
C LEU A 638 -16.59 12.72 15.14
N ASN A 639 -16.69 14.05 15.15
CA ASN A 639 -17.89 14.79 15.57
C ASN A 639 -18.98 14.84 14.49
N GLU A 640 -18.61 14.82 13.21
CA GLU A 640 -19.56 14.66 12.12
C GLU A 640 -20.11 13.22 12.14
N LYS A 641 -21.38 13.02 11.75
CA LYS A 641 -22.10 11.72 11.79
C LYS A 641 -21.51 10.71 10.78
N PHE A 642 -20.26 10.31 10.99
CA PHE A 642 -19.42 9.67 10.00
C PHE A 642 -19.46 8.12 10.04
N ILE A 643 -20.52 7.55 10.63
CA ILE A 643 -20.78 6.10 10.61
C ILE A 643 -21.74 5.66 9.49
N PHE A 644 -22.28 6.59 8.67
CA PHE A 644 -23.29 6.23 7.67
C PHE A 644 -22.81 6.09 6.21
N SER A 645 -21.52 6.21 5.89
CA SER A 645 -21.05 6.03 4.51
C SER A 645 -20.65 4.58 4.20
N PHE A 646 -21.51 3.61 4.49
CA PHE A 646 -21.30 2.24 4.04
C PHE A 646 -22.62 1.58 3.61
N ARG A 647 -22.68 1.28 2.31
CA ARG A 647 -23.71 0.60 1.49
C ARG A 647 -24.69 1.54 0.78
N ASN A 648 -24.62 1.51 -0.56
CA ASN A 648 -25.52 2.12 -1.55
C ASN A 648 -26.12 3.49 -1.18
N THR A 649 -25.66 4.56 -1.82
CA THR A 649 -26.16 5.95 -1.64
C THR A 649 -27.70 6.03 -1.60
N GLN A 650 -28.39 5.22 -2.41
CA GLN A 650 -29.85 5.13 -2.41
C GLN A 650 -30.43 4.45 -1.15
N GLU A 651 -29.79 3.38 -0.65
CA GLU A 651 -30.18 2.69 0.59
C GLU A 651 -29.96 3.58 1.82
N VAL A 652 -28.87 4.36 1.85
CA VAL A 652 -28.59 5.30 2.96
C VAL A 652 -29.60 6.45 2.98
N MET A 653 -29.93 7.04 1.83
CA MET A 653 -30.93 8.12 1.77
C MET A 653 -32.31 7.61 2.18
N ALA A 654 -32.70 6.44 1.69
CA ALA A 654 -33.95 5.78 2.06
C ALA A 654 -33.99 5.45 3.57
N MET A 655 -32.89 4.92 4.12
CA MET A 655 -32.78 4.59 5.55
C MET A 655 -32.77 5.84 6.43
N SER A 656 -32.07 6.91 6.04
CA SER A 656 -32.03 8.19 6.79
C SER A 656 -33.40 8.86 6.83
N LYS A 657 -34.13 8.83 5.71
CA LYS A 657 -35.51 9.32 5.62
C LYS A 657 -36.43 8.50 6.53
N LEU A 658 -36.34 7.17 6.47
CA LEU A 658 -37.08 6.25 7.33
C LEU A 658 -36.76 6.48 8.82
N GLU A 659 -35.49 6.62 9.20
CA GLU A 659 -35.09 6.89 10.60
C GLU A 659 -35.64 8.24 11.09
N THR A 660 -35.65 9.27 10.25
CA THR A 660 -36.19 10.59 10.58
C THR A 660 -37.69 10.51 10.87
N MET A 661 -38.46 9.83 10.00
CA MET A 661 -39.89 9.63 10.20
C MET A 661 -40.18 8.73 11.39
N TYR A 662 -39.42 7.65 11.56
CA TYR A 662 -39.54 6.74 12.70
C TYR A 662 -39.27 7.45 14.04
N ASN A 663 -38.28 8.35 14.08
CA ASN A 663 -38.03 9.18 15.26
C ASN A 663 -39.22 10.11 15.55
N SER A 664 -39.83 10.72 14.52
CA SER A 664 -41.03 11.54 14.69
C SER A 664 -42.20 10.73 15.24
N TRP A 665 -42.46 9.53 14.69
CA TRP A 665 -43.55 8.66 15.12
C TRP A 665 -43.35 8.11 16.54
N THR A 666 -42.14 7.67 16.86
CA THR A 666 -41.83 7.20 18.22
C THR A 666 -41.89 8.32 19.24
N TRP A 667 -41.55 9.56 18.84
CA TRP A 667 -41.75 10.74 19.68
C TRP A 667 -43.24 11.04 19.91
N GLU A 668 -44.07 10.96 18.87
CA GLU A 668 -45.53 11.11 18.95
C GLU A 668 -46.13 10.12 19.97
N LEU A 669 -45.75 8.84 19.87
CA LEU A 669 -46.18 7.79 20.80
C LEU A 669 -45.70 8.06 22.24
N ARG A 670 -44.41 8.38 22.43
CA ARG A 670 -43.84 8.66 23.76
C ARG A 670 -44.47 9.88 24.43
N SER A 671 -44.67 10.95 23.67
CA SER A 671 -45.28 12.20 24.15
C SER A 671 -46.72 11.96 24.61
N HIS A 672 -47.47 11.15 23.87
CA HIS A 672 -48.83 10.78 24.26
C HIS A 672 -48.86 9.91 25.52
N VAL A 673 -48.03 8.87 25.58
CA VAL A 673 -47.90 8.02 26.78
C VAL A 673 -47.50 8.83 28.01
N GLN A 674 -46.57 9.77 27.86
CA GLN A 674 -46.15 10.65 28.95
C GLN A 674 -47.31 11.51 29.46
N ARG A 675 -48.11 12.09 28.56
CA ARG A 675 -49.30 12.86 28.95
C ARG A 675 -50.35 12.00 29.67
N LEU A 676 -50.56 10.77 29.19
CA LEU A 676 -51.44 9.80 29.85
C LEU A 676 -50.92 9.44 31.24
N GLN A 677 -49.61 9.21 31.36
CA GLN A 677 -48.96 8.93 32.63
C GLN A 677 -49.16 10.09 33.63
N ASP A 678 -48.96 11.33 33.21
CA ASP A 678 -49.16 12.51 34.06
C ASP A 678 -50.62 12.64 34.52
N GLN A 679 -51.58 12.40 33.63
CA GLN A 679 -53.01 12.39 33.99
C GLN A 679 -53.35 11.28 34.98
N LEU A 680 -52.80 10.08 34.78
CA LEU A 680 -53.02 8.93 35.62
C LEU A 680 -52.43 9.12 37.02
N ILE A 681 -51.19 9.63 37.11
CA ILE A 681 -50.52 9.96 38.38
C ILE A 681 -51.34 10.99 39.16
N ASN A 682 -51.82 12.04 38.50
CA ASN A 682 -52.68 13.05 39.12
C ASN A 682 -54.00 12.46 39.65
N GLN A 683 -54.59 11.48 38.96
CA GLN A 683 -55.82 10.84 39.41
C GLN A 683 -55.58 9.89 40.60
N ILE A 684 -54.46 9.18 40.61
CA ILE A 684 -54.03 8.33 41.74
C ILE A 684 -53.77 9.18 42.98
N GLN A 685 -52.99 10.26 42.87
CA GLN A 685 -52.67 11.15 43.99
C GLN A 685 -53.90 11.85 44.58
N ASN A 686 -54.92 12.13 43.77
CA ASN A 686 -56.19 12.70 44.21
C ASN A 686 -57.20 11.64 44.72
N GLY A 687 -56.78 10.38 44.89
CA GLY A 687 -57.58 9.30 45.45
C GLY A 687 -58.71 8.77 44.55
N LYS A 688 -58.71 9.14 43.25
CA LYS A 688 -59.77 8.76 42.29
C LYS A 688 -59.59 7.36 41.71
N ILE A 689 -58.37 6.81 41.74
CA ILE A 689 -58.02 5.47 41.25
C ILE A 689 -57.29 4.73 42.37
N GLN A 690 -57.82 3.59 42.80
CA GLN A 690 -57.27 2.76 43.90
C GLN A 690 -56.78 1.38 43.42
N THR A 691 -57.16 0.96 42.21
CA THR A 691 -56.71 -0.28 41.55
C THR A 691 -56.49 0.00 40.07
N LEU A 692 -55.37 -0.47 39.51
CA LEU A 692 -55.01 -0.28 38.10
C LEU A 692 -55.18 -1.59 37.34
N GLU A 693 -56.12 -1.67 36.41
CA GLU A 693 -56.30 -2.83 35.54
C GLU A 693 -55.52 -2.65 34.23
N THR A 694 -54.95 -3.74 33.71
CA THR A 694 -54.02 -3.73 32.57
C THR A 694 -54.64 -3.10 31.30
N TYR A 695 -55.93 -3.32 31.09
CA TYR A 695 -56.67 -2.83 29.92
C TYR A 695 -56.90 -1.32 29.91
N THR A 696 -56.78 -0.64 31.07
CA THR A 696 -57.01 0.81 31.20
C THR A 696 -55.93 1.63 30.48
N LEU A 697 -54.72 1.07 30.34
CA LEU A 697 -53.58 1.70 29.64
C LEU A 697 -53.40 1.17 28.21
N GLU A 698 -53.80 -0.07 27.95
CA GLU A 698 -53.63 -0.67 26.62
C GLU A 698 -54.51 -0.01 25.55
N ALA A 699 -55.77 0.32 25.87
CA ALA A 699 -56.67 0.90 24.88
C ALA A 699 -56.24 2.31 24.39
N PRO A 700 -55.92 3.29 25.27
CA PRO A 700 -55.48 4.61 24.84
C PRO A 700 -54.13 4.61 24.11
N VAL A 701 -53.20 3.74 24.52
CA VAL A 701 -51.90 3.61 23.84
C VAL A 701 -52.06 2.93 22.49
N THR A 702 -52.98 1.98 22.37
CA THR A 702 -53.30 1.32 21.09
C THR A 702 -53.96 2.29 20.10
N GLU A 703 -54.77 3.24 20.57
CA GLU A 703 -55.43 4.26 19.75
C GLU A 703 -54.45 5.13 18.96
N ILE A 704 -53.27 5.44 19.52
CA ILE A 704 -52.20 6.20 18.85
C ILE A 704 -51.22 5.28 18.11
N TYR A 705 -50.99 4.08 18.63
CA TYR A 705 -50.11 3.11 18.00
C TYR A 705 -50.61 2.65 16.62
N GLU A 706 -51.91 2.39 16.45
CA GLU A 706 -52.44 1.89 15.17
C GLU A 706 -52.29 2.90 14.01
N PRO A 707 -52.60 4.19 14.17
CA PRO A 707 -52.28 5.21 13.16
C PRO A 707 -50.80 5.28 12.81
N ILE A 708 -49.91 5.14 13.80
CA ILE A 708 -48.45 5.14 13.57
C ILE A 708 -48.01 3.90 12.79
N LYS A 709 -48.56 2.73 13.15
CA LYS A 709 -48.30 1.47 12.44
C LYS A 709 -48.76 1.56 10.98
N GLN A 710 -49.93 2.13 10.73
CA GLN A 710 -50.41 2.38 9.37
C GLN A 710 -49.52 3.35 8.59
N LYS A 711 -49.01 4.42 9.23
CA LYS A 711 -48.03 5.34 8.59
C LYS A 711 -46.73 4.61 8.22
N LEU A 712 -46.23 3.73 9.09
CA LEU A 712 -45.06 2.89 8.84
C LEU A 712 -45.31 1.93 7.67
N GLU A 713 -46.43 1.20 7.66
CA GLU A 713 -46.81 0.27 6.58
C GLU A 713 -46.98 0.99 5.25
N LYS A 714 -47.64 2.15 5.25
CA LYS A 714 -47.83 3.00 4.06
C LYS A 714 -46.48 3.42 3.45
N HIS A 715 -45.51 3.79 4.30
CA HIS A 715 -44.19 4.17 3.83
C HIS A 715 -43.45 3.02 3.13
N TYR A 716 -43.62 1.78 3.58
CA TYR A 716 -43.03 0.62 2.89
C TYR A 716 -43.76 0.23 1.60
N ASN A 717 -45.01 0.64 1.40
CA ASN A 717 -45.81 0.24 0.23
C ASN A 717 -45.84 1.30 -0.89
N GLU A 718 -45.68 2.58 -0.55
CA GLU A 718 -45.88 3.70 -1.48
C GLU A 718 -44.60 4.51 -1.79
N ASP A 719 -43.49 4.28 -1.08
CA ASP A 719 -42.23 5.01 -1.32
C ASP A 719 -41.44 4.42 -2.50
N THR A 720 -40.79 5.30 -3.27
CA THR A 720 -39.95 4.96 -4.43
C THR A 720 -38.78 4.05 -4.08
N ASP A 721 -38.35 4.01 -2.82
CA ASP A 721 -37.23 3.18 -2.34
C ASP A 721 -37.69 1.90 -1.59
N SER A 722 -38.98 1.53 -1.71
CA SER A 722 -39.60 0.40 -1.01
C SER A 722 -38.91 -0.96 -1.24
N GLU A 723 -38.45 -1.26 -2.45
CA GLU A 723 -37.72 -2.51 -2.78
C GLU A 723 -36.40 -2.64 -2.01
N VAL A 724 -35.75 -1.52 -1.70
CA VAL A 724 -34.46 -1.47 -0.98
C VAL A 724 -34.65 -1.60 0.53
N LEU A 725 -35.73 -1.03 1.05
CA LEU A 725 -36.04 -1.01 2.48
C LEU A 725 -36.76 -2.26 2.99
N VAL A 726 -37.32 -3.10 2.10
CA VAL A 726 -38.17 -4.25 2.48
C VAL A 726 -37.49 -5.23 3.44
N GLN A 727 -36.17 -5.41 3.32
CA GLN A 727 -35.37 -6.27 4.21
C GLN A 727 -35.35 -5.77 5.67
N TRP A 728 -35.60 -4.48 5.91
CA TRP A 728 -35.58 -3.84 7.22
C TRP A 728 -36.97 -3.70 7.85
N LYS A 729 -38.04 -3.97 7.09
CA LYS A 729 -39.44 -3.83 7.52
C LYS A 729 -39.74 -4.54 8.83
N GLY A 730 -39.43 -5.83 8.91
CA GLY A 730 -39.69 -6.64 10.10
C GLY A 730 -38.94 -6.15 11.35
N ASN A 731 -37.75 -5.54 11.18
CA ASN A 731 -36.98 -4.99 12.31
C ASN A 731 -37.64 -3.73 12.87
N PHE A 732 -38.07 -2.80 12.01
CA PHE A 732 -38.72 -1.56 12.46
C PHE A 732 -40.12 -1.81 13.04
N GLU A 733 -40.89 -2.75 12.48
CA GLU A 733 -42.16 -3.19 13.06
C GLU A 733 -41.96 -3.79 14.45
N ASN A 734 -40.99 -4.71 14.60
CA ASN A 734 -40.67 -5.29 15.90
C ASN A 734 -40.21 -4.22 16.92
N LYS A 735 -39.33 -3.29 16.51
CA LYS A 735 -38.90 -2.19 17.39
C LYS A 735 -40.08 -1.33 17.87
N LEU A 736 -41.07 -1.08 17.00
CA LEU A 736 -42.25 -0.30 17.36
C LEU A 736 -43.16 -1.05 18.33
N ILE A 737 -43.34 -2.36 18.13
CA ILE A 737 -44.07 -3.25 19.05
C ILE A 737 -43.38 -3.27 20.42
N THR A 738 -42.06 -3.54 20.45
CA THR A 738 -41.28 -3.55 21.69
C THR A 738 -41.36 -2.21 22.41
N LEU A 739 -41.34 -1.09 21.69
CA LEU A 739 -41.49 0.24 22.28
C LEU A 739 -42.86 0.43 22.93
N LYS A 740 -43.95 0.00 22.27
CA LYS A 740 -45.31 0.07 22.82
C LYS A 740 -45.40 -0.71 24.14
N GLU A 741 -44.95 -1.96 24.14
CA GLU A 741 -44.99 -2.83 25.32
C GLU A 741 -44.16 -2.26 26.47
N ALA A 742 -42.93 -1.79 26.17
CA ALA A 742 -42.06 -1.19 27.17
C ALA A 742 -42.65 0.08 27.81
N LEU A 743 -43.32 0.92 27.01
CA LEU A 743 -43.98 2.14 27.49
C LEU A 743 -45.16 1.81 28.41
N ILE A 744 -45.97 0.80 28.07
CA ILE A 744 -47.08 0.36 28.91
C ILE A 744 -46.57 -0.19 30.25
N LEU A 745 -45.53 -1.03 30.21
CA LEU A 745 -44.92 -1.61 31.41
C LEU A 745 -44.30 -0.53 32.34
N ASP A 746 -43.65 0.48 31.77
CA ASP A 746 -43.04 1.56 32.57
C ASP A 746 -44.10 2.39 33.30
N VAL A 747 -45.20 2.74 32.63
CA VAL A 747 -46.31 3.46 33.26
C VAL A 747 -47.00 2.61 34.32
N GLN A 748 -47.21 1.31 34.07
CA GLN A 748 -47.79 0.39 35.05
C GLN A 748 -46.93 0.26 36.31
N ARG A 749 -45.61 0.16 36.14
CA ARG A 749 -44.67 0.09 37.27
C ARG A 749 -44.77 1.36 38.13
N LYS A 750 -44.67 2.54 37.51
CA LYS A 750 -44.75 3.82 38.23
C LYS A 750 -46.10 4.05 38.90
N ALA A 751 -47.19 3.63 38.26
CA ALA A 751 -48.52 3.72 38.84
C ALA A 751 -48.67 2.79 40.06
N LYS A 752 -48.14 1.56 40.01
CA LYS A 752 -48.16 0.62 41.14
C LYS A 752 -47.31 1.10 42.33
N GLU A 753 -46.18 1.75 42.06
CA GLU A 753 -45.33 2.37 43.10
C GLU A 753 -46.04 3.51 43.84
N LEU A 754 -47.07 4.14 43.25
CA LEU A 754 -47.82 5.26 43.82
C LEU A 754 -49.15 4.86 44.46
N ILE A 755 -49.65 3.64 44.20
CA ILE A 755 -50.89 3.09 44.77
C ILE A 755 -50.63 2.36 46.10
N HIS A 756 -49.37 1.99 46.37
CA HIS A 756 -48.89 1.53 47.68
C HIS A 756 -48.30 2.69 48.48
#